data_AF-A0AAV9IX82-F1
#
_entry.id   AF-A0AAV9IX82-F1
#
_cell.length_a   1.000
_cell.length_b   1.000
_cell.length_c   1.000
_cell.angle_alpha   90.00
_cell.angle_beta   90.00
_cell.angle_gamma   90.00
#
_symmetry.space_group_name_H-M   'P 1'
#
loop_
_entity.id
_entity.type
_entity.pdbx_description
1 polymer ?
#
loop_
_entity_poly.entity_id
_entity_poly.type
_entity_poly.pdbx_seq_one_letter_code
_entity_poly.pdbx_strand_id
1 'polypeptide(L)'
;MLTLRVASCPSQELAKSNRVYLSPDDYARCRPAERLFINRLWVYAAAPERTVEPGTLALNSVQRKELQLALSDPVQVSPYALPPELPEALSVTFEVDTVVKRRSAPPVDISADELEAACRAKLEAFVIGVEQSFLLDYLGTLLILQTTQIDALGVSPHDGTPAPISPVMALMSGNASVSFVKASTAHVHIRGGERRPKEIFRRNFNFESLGIGGLDQEFSDIFRRAFASRVFPPAVINKLGISHVRGMLLYGPPGTGKTLIARQIGKMLNGKEPKVVNGPEILNKYVGQSEENIRNLFRDAEADQAKHGDQSELHIVIFDEIDAICKQRGSQRDGTGVHDTVVNQLLSKIDGVQALHNILVIGMTNRKDMIDEALLRPGRLEVHVEIGLPDEAGRLQIFRIHTAKMRDNQMLMEDVRLEELAALTKNYSGAEIEGVCKSAAAFALQRQIDMSNVTKPLNPDAVCVGMDDFRRALHEVRPAFGVSGDDLQRCLVGGFIPHGERLEHLLRSGRLFREQVRTSERTPLMSVLIEGAPGTGKTALAAKLALESDFPFVRLVSPERFVGYSEPAKVAAIARTFDDAFRSSLSIIVLDSIERLLEYAPIGPRFSNAVLQALIVLVKQTPPAGRRLLILATTSNAEVLDVLELRSAFHASLHTERLEPEEIARVVRGSALRFRSDKEQRSAIEALAAKRLGVKKLLMLLEMARESAETPGAESNGAAVDEANGGGMVNLVRLFEVLADIG
;
A
#
# COMPACT_ATOMS: atom_id res chain seq x y z
N MET A 1 -54.16 38.72 -19.27
CA MET A 1 -52.78 38.93 -19.76
C MET A 1 -52.75 40.33 -20.36
N LEU A 2 -51.88 41.19 -19.87
CA LEU A 2 -51.78 42.61 -20.24
C LEU A 2 -50.46 42.82 -20.98
N THR A 3 -50.48 43.58 -22.07
CA THR A 3 -49.27 44.00 -22.77
C THR A 3 -48.96 45.42 -22.35
N LEU A 4 -47.83 45.63 -21.68
CA LEU A 4 -47.37 46.92 -21.18
C LEU A 4 -46.06 47.32 -21.85
N ARG A 5 -45.63 48.57 -21.70
CA ARG A 5 -44.31 49.03 -22.17
C ARG A 5 -43.32 49.15 -21.02
N VAL A 6 -42.07 48.77 -21.23
CA VAL A 6 -41.04 48.84 -20.17
C VAL A 6 -40.62 50.28 -19.90
N ALA A 7 -40.69 50.69 -18.64
CA ALA A 7 -40.20 51.98 -18.13
C ALA A 7 -39.08 51.75 -17.09
N SER A 8 -38.31 52.80 -16.80
CA SER A 8 -37.35 52.78 -15.70
C SER A 8 -38.04 53.10 -14.37
N CYS A 9 -37.56 52.54 -13.27
CA CYS A 9 -38.01 52.97 -11.94
C CYS A 9 -37.83 54.48 -11.73
N PRO A 10 -38.84 55.18 -11.17
CA PRO A 10 -38.81 56.63 -11.01
C PRO A 10 -37.87 57.14 -9.92
N SER A 11 -37.50 56.29 -8.95
CA SER A 11 -36.52 56.62 -7.90
C SER A 11 -35.52 55.49 -7.65
N GLN A 12 -34.35 55.84 -7.11
CA GLN A 12 -33.32 54.86 -6.76
C GLN A 12 -33.71 53.99 -5.57
N GLU A 13 -34.51 54.49 -4.63
CA GLU A 13 -35.02 53.70 -3.51
C GLU A 13 -35.98 52.61 -3.97
N LEU A 14 -36.87 52.95 -4.90
CA LEU A 14 -37.79 51.98 -5.52
C LEU A 14 -37.01 50.93 -6.32
N ALA A 15 -35.90 51.30 -6.97
CA ALA A 15 -35.05 50.34 -7.68
C ALA A 15 -34.41 49.28 -6.75
N LYS A 16 -34.14 49.63 -5.48
CA LYS A 16 -33.56 48.74 -4.46
C LYS A 16 -34.56 47.79 -3.80
N SER A 17 -35.86 47.97 -4.05
CA SER A 17 -36.94 47.18 -3.43
C SER A 17 -37.17 45.81 -4.08
N ASN A 18 -36.54 45.52 -5.23
CA ASN A 18 -36.79 44.34 -6.07
C ASN A 18 -38.24 44.12 -6.52
N ARG A 19 -39.11 45.13 -6.36
CA ARG A 19 -40.51 45.12 -6.83
C ARG A 19 -40.62 45.74 -8.22
N VAL A 20 -41.68 45.36 -8.93
CA VAL A 20 -42.07 45.97 -10.20
C VAL A 20 -43.23 46.93 -9.97
N TYR A 21 -43.22 48.08 -10.64
CA TYR A 21 -44.18 49.15 -10.36
C TYR A 21 -45.11 49.40 -11.54
N LEU A 22 -46.39 49.61 -11.23
CA LEU A 22 -47.47 49.87 -12.18
C LEU A 22 -48.23 51.14 -11.79
N SER A 23 -48.91 51.75 -12.76
CA SER A 23 -49.89 52.79 -12.44
C SER A 23 -51.00 52.20 -11.54
N PRO A 24 -51.63 53.00 -10.65
CA PRO A 24 -52.73 52.49 -9.80
C PRO A 24 -53.89 51.88 -10.59
N ASP A 25 -54.17 52.41 -11.80
CA ASP A 25 -55.23 51.93 -12.68
C ASP A 25 -54.89 50.57 -13.32
N ASP A 26 -53.63 50.38 -13.75
CA ASP A 26 -53.19 49.10 -14.31
C ASP A 26 -52.98 48.05 -13.23
N TYR A 27 -52.54 48.45 -12.03
CA TYR A 27 -52.48 47.57 -10.86
C TYR A 27 -53.86 47.07 -10.46
N ALA A 28 -54.89 47.93 -10.50
CA ALA A 28 -56.27 47.53 -10.24
C ALA A 28 -56.79 46.49 -11.26
N ARG A 29 -56.37 46.58 -12.53
CA ARG A 29 -56.70 45.59 -13.58
C ARG A 29 -56.02 44.23 -13.37
N CYS A 30 -54.94 44.19 -12.60
CA CYS A 30 -54.22 42.97 -12.24
C CYS A 30 -54.73 42.29 -10.96
N ARG A 31 -55.71 42.89 -10.24
CA ARG A 31 -56.27 42.28 -9.01
C ARG A 31 -56.99 40.97 -9.32
N PRO A 32 -56.77 39.92 -8.50
CA PRO A 32 -56.26 39.96 -7.13
C PRO A 32 -54.75 39.73 -6.95
N ALA A 33 -53.92 39.76 -8.00
CA ALA A 33 -52.52 39.32 -7.87
C ALA A 33 -51.56 40.41 -7.38
N GLU A 34 -51.03 40.23 -6.18
CA GLU A 34 -49.87 40.99 -5.64
C GLU A 34 -48.56 40.68 -6.38
N ARG A 35 -48.54 39.64 -7.23
CA ARG A 35 -47.38 39.12 -7.95
C ARG A 35 -47.68 39.03 -9.44
N LEU A 36 -46.69 39.34 -10.27
CA LEU A 36 -46.82 39.32 -11.72
C LEU A 36 -45.82 38.35 -12.31
N PHE A 37 -46.30 37.51 -13.23
CA PHE A 37 -45.48 36.64 -14.05
C PHE A 37 -45.17 37.37 -15.36
N ILE A 38 -43.90 37.69 -15.56
CA ILE A 38 -43.41 38.53 -16.66
C ILE A 38 -42.74 37.63 -17.72
N ASN A 39 -43.18 37.74 -18.97
CA ASN A 39 -42.66 36.98 -20.12
C ASN A 39 -42.63 35.45 -19.94
N ARG A 40 -43.41 34.93 -18.97
CA ARG A 40 -43.39 33.53 -18.53
C ARG A 40 -42.00 33.02 -18.06
N LEU A 41 -41.12 33.93 -17.65
CA LEU A 41 -39.79 33.60 -17.15
C LEU A 41 -39.76 33.65 -15.62
N TRP A 42 -40.00 34.84 -15.05
CA TRP A 42 -39.91 35.04 -13.60
C TRP A 42 -41.13 35.75 -13.01
N VAL A 43 -41.32 35.49 -11.72
CA VAL A 43 -42.36 36.09 -10.91
C VAL A 43 -41.74 37.23 -10.09
N TYR A 44 -42.34 38.41 -10.17
CA TYR A 44 -41.94 39.56 -9.35
C TYR A 44 -43.11 40.08 -8.52
N ALA A 45 -42.82 40.58 -7.33
CA ALA A 45 -43.80 41.28 -6.50
C ALA A 45 -44.12 42.65 -7.11
N ALA A 46 -45.42 42.97 -7.21
CA ALA A 46 -45.89 44.19 -7.85
C ALA A 46 -46.47 45.18 -6.84
N ALA A 47 -46.22 46.48 -7.05
CA ALA A 47 -46.75 47.55 -6.24
C ALA A 47 -47.29 48.72 -7.10
N PRO A 48 -48.36 49.40 -6.67
CA PRO A 48 -48.86 50.59 -7.37
C PRO A 48 -48.01 51.81 -7.04
N GLU A 49 -47.70 52.63 -8.05
CA GLU A 49 -46.93 53.86 -7.89
C GLU A 49 -47.51 54.98 -8.79
N ARG A 50 -47.76 56.17 -8.22
CA ARG A 50 -48.48 57.25 -8.92
C ARG A 50 -47.66 57.94 -9.99
N THR A 51 -46.33 57.84 -9.91
CA THR A 51 -45.39 58.46 -10.85
C THR A 51 -45.17 57.64 -12.12
N VAL A 52 -45.73 56.42 -12.19
CA VAL A 52 -45.64 55.53 -13.35
C VAL A 52 -46.79 55.82 -14.31
N GLU A 53 -46.47 56.04 -15.58
CA GLU A 53 -47.47 56.32 -16.62
C GLU A 53 -48.38 55.11 -16.87
N PRO A 54 -49.70 55.32 -17.07
CA PRO A 54 -50.61 54.24 -17.46
C PRO A 54 -50.15 53.54 -18.74
N GLY A 55 -50.21 52.21 -18.76
CA GLY A 55 -49.73 51.35 -19.85
C GLY A 55 -48.24 51.01 -19.78
N THR A 56 -47.53 51.41 -18.72
CA THR A 56 -46.11 51.10 -18.52
C THR A 56 -45.83 50.23 -17.30
N LEU A 57 -44.76 49.44 -17.37
CA LEU A 57 -44.22 48.61 -16.29
C LEU A 57 -42.81 49.10 -15.94
N ALA A 58 -42.65 49.65 -14.76
CA ALA A 58 -41.35 50.16 -14.30
C ALA A 58 -40.51 49.04 -13.69
N LEU A 59 -39.32 48.83 -14.26
CA LEU A 59 -38.33 47.82 -13.89
C LEU A 59 -36.98 48.46 -13.54
N ASN A 60 -36.24 47.85 -12.61
CA ASN A 60 -34.88 48.28 -12.29
C ASN A 60 -33.88 47.81 -13.38
N SER A 61 -32.62 48.27 -13.31
CA SER A 61 -31.61 47.92 -14.32
C SER A 61 -31.22 46.44 -14.31
N VAL A 62 -31.25 45.78 -13.15
CA VAL A 62 -30.92 44.36 -13.01
C VAL A 62 -32.02 43.52 -13.66
N GLN A 63 -33.28 43.70 -13.26
CA GLN A 63 -34.47 43.04 -13.82
C GLN A 63 -34.57 43.20 -15.35
N ARG A 64 -34.28 44.40 -15.88
CA ARG A 64 -34.28 44.62 -17.34
C ARG A 64 -33.18 43.83 -18.05
N LYS A 65 -31.98 43.79 -17.47
CA LYS A 65 -30.86 43.01 -18.03
C LYS A 65 -31.18 41.52 -18.00
N GLU A 66 -31.75 41.07 -16.89
CA GLU A 66 -32.18 39.70 -16.64
C GLU A 66 -33.23 39.27 -17.68
N LEU A 67 -34.28 40.09 -17.85
CA LEU A 67 -35.38 39.82 -18.80
C LEU A 67 -35.01 40.14 -20.26
N GLN A 68 -33.82 40.66 -20.51
CA GLN A 68 -33.32 41.13 -21.82
C GLN A 68 -34.25 42.17 -22.50
N LEU A 69 -34.76 43.11 -21.71
CA LEU A 69 -35.71 44.14 -22.18
C LEU A 69 -35.07 45.54 -22.25
N ALA A 70 -35.27 46.24 -23.37
CA ALA A 70 -34.95 47.65 -23.51
C ALA A 70 -36.11 48.56 -23.05
N LEU A 71 -35.84 49.86 -22.91
CA LEU A 71 -36.89 50.84 -22.60
C LEU A 71 -37.88 50.92 -23.76
N SER A 72 -39.17 51.04 -23.44
CA SER A 72 -40.30 51.07 -24.38
C SER A 72 -40.62 49.75 -25.08
N ASP A 73 -39.89 48.67 -24.81
CA ASP A 73 -40.22 47.34 -25.35
C ASP A 73 -41.58 46.86 -24.83
N PRO A 74 -42.37 46.16 -25.65
CA PRO A 74 -43.59 45.53 -25.20
C PRO A 74 -43.27 44.33 -24.31
N VAL A 75 -43.90 44.25 -23.13
CA VAL A 75 -43.74 43.16 -22.18
C VAL A 75 -45.10 42.53 -21.86
N GLN A 76 -45.14 41.20 -21.86
CA GLN A 76 -46.34 40.47 -21.49
C GLN A 76 -46.36 40.20 -19.99
N VAL A 77 -47.46 40.61 -19.35
CA VAL A 77 -47.64 40.50 -17.92
C VAL A 77 -48.92 39.72 -17.63
N SER A 78 -48.82 38.70 -16.79
CA SER A 78 -49.99 37.98 -16.26
C SER A 78 -50.00 38.00 -14.73
N PRO A 79 -51.18 38.17 -14.11
CA PRO A 79 -51.32 37.99 -12.67
C PRO A 79 -50.91 36.57 -12.28
N TYR A 80 -50.08 36.44 -11.24
CA TYR A 80 -49.64 35.15 -10.72
C TYR A 80 -50.26 34.91 -9.34
N ALA A 81 -51.17 33.93 -9.27
CA ALA A 81 -51.66 33.40 -8.00
C ALA A 81 -50.71 32.30 -7.51
N LEU A 82 -50.39 32.28 -6.22
CA LEU A 82 -49.54 31.25 -5.63
C LEU A 82 -50.23 29.88 -5.79
N PRO A 83 -49.64 28.92 -6.53
CA PRO A 83 -50.16 27.57 -6.58
C PRO A 83 -50.05 26.93 -5.18
N PRO A 84 -51.05 26.14 -4.75
CA PRO A 84 -50.97 25.42 -3.47
C PRO A 84 -49.84 24.39 -3.42
N GLU A 85 -49.29 24.01 -4.58
CA GLU A 85 -48.16 23.08 -4.72
C GLU A 85 -46.79 23.76 -4.75
N LEU A 86 -46.72 25.10 -4.66
CA LEU A 86 -45.43 25.80 -4.68
C LEU A 86 -44.67 25.50 -3.38
N PRO A 87 -43.48 24.89 -3.44
CA PRO A 87 -42.76 24.50 -2.25
C PRO A 87 -42.17 25.73 -1.53
N GLU A 88 -42.14 25.68 -0.20
CA GLU A 88 -41.39 26.65 0.61
C GLU A 88 -39.91 26.29 0.61
N ALA A 89 -39.05 27.29 0.38
CA ALA A 89 -37.61 27.09 0.41
C ALA A 89 -37.13 26.81 1.84
N LEU A 90 -36.32 25.76 2.02
CA LEU A 90 -35.60 25.46 3.27
C LEU A 90 -34.20 26.01 3.27
N SER A 91 -33.52 25.90 2.12
CA SER A 91 -32.23 26.51 1.89
C SER A 91 -32.18 27.18 0.53
N VAL A 92 -31.59 28.38 0.50
CA VAL A 92 -31.32 29.11 -0.74
C VAL A 92 -29.85 29.50 -0.76
N THR A 93 -29.18 29.20 -1.88
CA THR A 93 -27.79 29.59 -2.11
C THR A 93 -27.77 30.75 -3.09
N PHE A 94 -27.19 31.88 -2.67
CA PHE A 94 -26.98 33.05 -3.53
C PHE A 94 -25.52 33.22 -3.90
N GLU A 95 -25.25 33.44 -5.17
CA GLU A 95 -23.98 33.97 -5.65
C GLU A 95 -23.98 35.51 -5.50
N VAL A 96 -22.95 36.04 -4.84
CA VAL A 96 -22.81 37.46 -4.50
C VAL A 96 -21.78 38.12 -5.43
N ASP A 97 -22.21 39.16 -6.15
CA ASP A 97 -21.35 40.04 -6.95
C ASP A 97 -21.57 41.53 -6.59
N THR A 98 -20.65 42.41 -6.98
CA THR A 98 -20.78 43.86 -6.76
C THR A 98 -21.25 44.56 -8.04
N VAL A 99 -22.22 45.48 -7.91
CA VAL A 99 -22.73 46.26 -9.06
C VAL A 99 -21.62 47.09 -9.71
N VAL A 100 -20.71 47.65 -8.91
CA VAL A 100 -19.55 48.42 -9.40
C VAL A 100 -18.29 47.56 -9.31
N LYS A 101 -17.69 47.26 -10.47
CA LYS A 101 -16.45 46.48 -10.56
C LYS A 101 -15.23 47.39 -10.39
N ARG A 102 -14.95 47.86 -9.17
CA ARG A 102 -13.74 48.67 -8.90
C ARG A 102 -12.53 47.73 -8.68
N ARG A 103 -11.73 47.51 -9.72
CA ARG A 103 -10.53 46.66 -9.67
C ARG A 103 -9.40 47.16 -8.75
N SER A 104 -9.44 48.43 -8.31
CA SER A 104 -8.38 49.07 -7.53
C SER A 104 -8.75 49.38 -6.07
N ALA A 105 -9.97 49.05 -5.62
CA ALA A 105 -10.40 49.31 -4.24
C ALA A 105 -10.08 48.11 -3.34
N PRO A 106 -9.80 48.35 -2.03
CA PRO A 106 -9.68 47.26 -1.07
C PRO A 106 -10.98 46.44 -1.03
N PRO A 107 -10.88 45.11 -0.89
CA PRO A 107 -12.04 44.25 -0.89
C PRO A 107 -12.94 44.56 0.31
N VAL A 108 -14.24 44.64 0.07
CA VAL A 108 -15.21 44.93 1.13
C VAL A 108 -15.40 43.67 1.97
N ASP A 109 -15.17 43.78 3.27
CA ASP A 109 -15.48 42.75 4.25
C ASP A 109 -16.98 42.81 4.59
N ILE A 110 -17.67 41.68 4.43
CA ILE A 110 -19.11 41.54 4.67
C ILE A 110 -19.33 40.41 5.66
N SER A 111 -20.12 40.65 6.71
CA SER A 111 -20.52 39.60 7.65
C SER A 111 -21.63 38.74 7.05
N ALA A 112 -21.46 37.41 7.03
CA ALA A 112 -22.45 36.48 6.49
C ALA A 112 -23.76 36.52 7.29
N ASP A 113 -23.69 36.63 8.62
CA ASP A 113 -24.86 36.66 9.50
C ASP A 113 -25.72 37.92 9.29
N GLU A 114 -25.05 39.07 9.14
CA GLU A 114 -25.73 40.34 8.85
C GLU A 114 -26.31 40.36 7.44
N LEU A 115 -25.60 39.76 6.48
CA LEU A 115 -26.05 39.62 5.09
C LEU A 115 -27.25 38.68 5.00
N GLU A 116 -27.26 37.58 5.76
CA GLU A 116 -28.40 36.67 5.89
C GLU A 116 -29.62 37.40 6.46
N ALA A 117 -29.45 38.11 7.58
CA ALA A 117 -30.53 38.88 8.19
C ALA A 117 -31.11 39.93 7.23
N ALA A 118 -30.24 40.67 6.51
CA ALA A 118 -30.66 41.67 5.54
C ALA A 118 -31.35 41.06 4.30
N CYS A 119 -30.88 39.90 3.84
CA CYS A 119 -31.48 39.15 2.73
C CYS A 119 -32.88 38.66 3.12
N ARG A 120 -32.99 38.03 4.30
CA ARG A 120 -34.25 37.53 4.84
C ARG A 120 -35.28 38.66 5.00
N ALA A 121 -34.89 39.77 5.62
CA ALA A 121 -35.81 40.90 5.83
C ALA A 121 -36.32 41.54 4.53
N LYS A 122 -35.55 41.49 3.43
CA LYS A 122 -35.95 42.10 2.15
C LYS A 122 -36.62 41.15 1.17
N LEU A 123 -36.31 39.85 1.21
CA LEU A 123 -36.83 38.85 0.29
C LEU A 123 -37.89 37.94 0.92
N GLU A 124 -38.31 38.19 2.15
CA GLU A 124 -39.44 37.47 2.77
C GLU A 124 -40.69 37.54 1.89
N ALA A 125 -41.34 36.38 1.68
CA ALA A 125 -42.54 36.22 0.87
C ALA A 125 -42.40 36.52 -0.64
N PHE A 126 -41.16 36.71 -1.15
CA PHE A 126 -40.88 36.71 -2.58
C PHE A 126 -40.86 35.28 -3.14
N VAL A 127 -41.28 35.14 -4.38
CA VAL A 127 -41.07 33.90 -5.16
C VAL A 127 -39.69 34.03 -5.79
N ILE A 128 -38.83 33.06 -5.50
CA ILE A 128 -37.44 33.03 -5.96
C ILE A 128 -37.31 31.91 -7.00
N GLY A 129 -36.79 32.27 -8.18
CA GLY A 129 -36.40 31.32 -9.21
C GLY A 129 -34.90 31.03 -9.20
N VAL A 130 -34.51 29.83 -9.64
CA VAL A 130 -33.11 29.51 -9.96
C VAL A 130 -32.62 30.45 -11.07
N GLU A 131 -31.39 30.93 -10.94
CA GLU A 131 -30.74 31.98 -11.75
C GLU A 131 -31.32 33.39 -11.58
N GLN A 132 -32.34 33.58 -10.73
CA GLN A 132 -32.95 34.90 -10.56
C GLN A 132 -32.05 35.85 -9.76
N SER A 133 -31.94 37.11 -10.20
CA SER A 133 -31.06 38.13 -9.62
C SER A 133 -31.81 39.20 -8.81
N PHE A 134 -31.28 39.52 -7.63
CA PHE A 134 -31.83 40.52 -6.71
C PHE A 134 -30.78 41.58 -6.34
N LEU A 135 -31.23 42.81 -6.09
CA LEU A 135 -30.39 43.88 -5.56
C LEU A 135 -30.49 43.94 -4.04
N LEU A 136 -29.34 43.98 -3.37
CA LEU A 136 -29.25 44.19 -1.93
C LEU A 136 -28.30 45.34 -1.62
N ASP A 137 -28.80 46.35 -0.92
CA ASP A 137 -27.96 47.40 -0.33
C ASP A 137 -27.49 46.95 1.05
N TYR A 138 -26.17 46.80 1.21
CA TYR A 138 -25.50 46.45 2.45
C TYR A 138 -24.49 47.55 2.80
N LEU A 139 -24.76 48.30 3.87
CA LEU A 139 -23.93 49.41 4.37
C LEU A 139 -23.47 50.41 3.29
N GLY A 140 -24.34 50.71 2.31
CA GLY A 140 -24.06 51.65 1.22
C GLY A 140 -23.37 51.01 0.00
N THR A 141 -23.09 49.71 0.03
CA THR A 141 -22.60 48.94 -1.12
C THR A 141 -23.73 48.15 -1.76
N LEU A 142 -23.97 48.38 -3.06
CA LEU A 142 -24.95 47.64 -3.83
C LEU A 142 -24.39 46.30 -4.31
N LEU A 143 -24.99 45.22 -3.83
CA LEU A 143 -24.71 43.83 -4.16
C LEU A 143 -25.77 43.28 -5.11
N ILE A 144 -25.35 42.38 -5.99
CA ILE A 144 -26.22 41.55 -6.82
C ILE A 144 -26.18 40.14 -6.21
N LEU A 145 -27.35 39.63 -5.86
CA LEU A 145 -27.56 38.27 -5.36
C LEU A 145 -28.23 37.44 -6.45
N GLN A 146 -27.50 36.51 -7.06
CA GLN A 146 -28.06 35.60 -8.05
C GLN A 146 -28.34 34.25 -7.40
N THR A 147 -29.54 33.73 -7.55
CA THR A 147 -29.93 32.44 -6.96
C THR A 147 -29.27 31.29 -7.74
N THR A 148 -28.50 30.43 -7.10
CA THR A 148 -27.84 29.28 -7.77
C THR A 148 -28.54 27.97 -7.47
N GLN A 149 -28.94 27.76 -6.21
CA GLN A 149 -29.59 26.53 -5.77
C GLN A 149 -30.69 26.85 -4.77
N ILE A 150 -31.81 26.15 -4.90
CA ILE A 150 -32.95 26.18 -3.99
C ILE A 150 -33.20 24.73 -3.56
N ASP A 151 -33.30 24.49 -2.26
CA ASP A 151 -33.75 23.20 -1.72
C ASP A 151 -35.03 23.40 -0.91
N ALA A 152 -35.97 22.47 -1.08
CA ALA A 152 -37.26 22.46 -0.40
C ALA A 152 -37.65 21.04 0.01
N LEU A 153 -38.69 20.91 0.84
CA LEU A 153 -39.29 19.63 1.20
C LEU A 153 -40.48 19.37 0.28
N GLY A 154 -40.40 18.30 -0.49
CA GLY A 154 -41.48 17.79 -1.32
C GLY A 154 -42.03 16.48 -0.75
N VAL A 155 -43.12 16.00 -1.34
CA VAL A 155 -43.68 14.68 -1.04
C VAL A 155 -43.14 13.68 -2.05
N SER A 156 -42.52 12.59 -1.58
CA SER A 156 -42.03 11.52 -2.45
C SER A 156 -43.20 10.81 -3.16
N PRO A 157 -43.13 10.61 -4.50
CA PRO A 157 -44.21 9.99 -5.26
C PRO A 157 -44.43 8.50 -4.94
N HIS A 158 -43.51 7.85 -4.23
CA HIS A 158 -43.57 6.41 -3.92
C HIS A 158 -44.19 6.09 -2.56
N ASP A 159 -43.91 6.87 -1.51
CA ASP A 159 -44.29 6.52 -0.12
C ASP A 159 -44.97 7.66 0.66
N GLY A 160 -45.20 8.83 0.03
CA GLY A 160 -45.80 9.98 0.73
C GLY A 160 -44.91 10.60 1.82
N THR A 161 -43.67 10.14 1.95
CA THR A 161 -42.69 10.64 2.91
C THR A 161 -42.07 11.97 2.44
N PRO A 162 -41.68 12.87 3.37
CA PRO A 162 -41.02 14.12 3.03
C PRO A 162 -39.62 13.82 2.44
N ALA A 163 -39.36 14.25 1.21
CA ALA A 163 -38.08 14.09 0.54
C ALA A 163 -37.52 15.46 0.13
N PRO A 164 -36.18 15.66 0.17
CA PRO A 164 -35.57 16.88 -0.32
C PRO A 164 -35.73 16.96 -1.85
N ILE A 165 -36.21 18.09 -2.32
CA ILE A 165 -36.34 18.42 -3.74
C ILE A 165 -35.59 19.72 -4.04
N SER A 166 -35.12 19.90 -5.27
CA SER A 166 -34.51 21.14 -5.73
C SER A 166 -35.41 21.79 -6.79
N PRO A 167 -36.41 22.61 -6.38
CA PRO A 167 -37.38 23.18 -7.30
C PRO A 167 -36.80 24.34 -8.11
N VAL A 168 -37.36 24.57 -9.30
CA VAL A 168 -36.99 25.71 -10.17
C VAL A 168 -37.48 27.04 -9.59
N MET A 169 -38.61 27.04 -8.86
CA MET A 169 -39.16 28.18 -8.16
C MET A 169 -39.67 27.77 -6.77
N ALA A 170 -39.45 28.59 -5.76
CA ALA A 170 -39.96 28.38 -4.41
C ALA A 170 -40.37 29.69 -3.74
N LEU A 171 -41.21 29.60 -2.71
CA LEU A 171 -41.53 30.75 -1.85
C LEU A 171 -40.44 30.90 -0.77
N MET A 172 -39.88 32.10 -0.63
CA MET A 172 -38.92 32.41 0.43
C MET A 172 -39.63 32.51 1.78
N SER A 173 -39.43 31.51 2.64
CA SER A 173 -39.96 31.48 4.01
C SER A 173 -39.02 32.22 4.97
N GLY A 174 -39.57 32.83 6.03
CA GLY A 174 -38.77 33.50 7.07
C GLY A 174 -37.84 32.55 7.85
N ASN A 175 -38.06 31.23 7.74
CA ASN A 175 -37.24 30.19 8.36
C ASN A 175 -36.22 29.57 7.40
N ALA A 176 -36.14 30.02 6.15
CA ALA A 176 -35.20 29.49 5.17
C ALA A 176 -33.75 29.86 5.55
N SER A 177 -32.88 28.87 5.56
CA SER A 177 -31.43 29.07 5.71
C SER A 177 -30.85 29.69 4.44
N VAL A 178 -30.09 30.77 4.56
CA VAL A 178 -29.49 31.45 3.40
C VAL A 178 -27.98 31.23 3.41
N SER A 179 -27.45 30.71 2.31
CA SER A 179 -26.01 30.54 2.14
C SER A 179 -25.50 31.39 0.99
N PHE A 180 -24.24 31.82 1.09
CA PHE A 180 -23.64 32.73 0.12
C PHE A 180 -22.39 32.11 -0.53
N VAL A 181 -22.32 32.23 -1.85
CA VAL A 181 -21.17 31.89 -2.67
C VAL A 181 -20.63 33.17 -3.28
N LYS A 182 -19.33 33.39 -3.23
CA LYS A 182 -18.70 34.54 -3.87
C LYS A 182 -18.59 34.31 -5.38
N ALA A 183 -18.99 35.29 -6.19
CA ALA A 183 -18.77 35.23 -7.64
C ALA A 183 -17.29 35.30 -7.99
N SER A 184 -16.87 34.59 -9.04
CA SER A 184 -15.48 34.58 -9.51
C SER A 184 -14.93 35.98 -9.86
N THR A 185 -15.82 36.90 -10.23
CA THR A 185 -15.49 38.30 -10.56
C THR A 185 -15.59 39.29 -9.39
N ALA A 186 -16.09 38.85 -8.23
CA ALA A 186 -16.38 39.74 -7.10
C ALA A 186 -15.13 40.03 -6.27
N HIS A 187 -14.92 41.29 -5.88
CA HIS A 187 -13.87 41.72 -4.95
C HIS A 187 -14.40 41.87 -3.51
N VAL A 188 -15.04 40.83 -2.98
CA VAL A 188 -15.67 40.80 -1.64
C VAL A 188 -15.08 39.69 -0.77
N HIS A 189 -14.95 39.90 0.54
CA HIS A 189 -14.64 38.86 1.52
C HIS A 189 -15.86 38.66 2.44
N ILE A 190 -16.45 37.47 2.40
CA ILE A 190 -17.57 37.11 3.27
C ILE A 190 -17.00 36.42 4.51
N ARG A 191 -17.15 37.04 5.68
CA ARG A 191 -16.69 36.53 6.98
C ARG A 191 -17.86 35.87 7.72
N GLY A 192 -17.64 34.69 8.31
CA GLY A 192 -18.60 34.10 9.27
C GLY A 192 -19.65 33.12 8.71
N GLY A 193 -19.69 32.85 7.40
CA GLY A 193 -20.58 31.80 6.89
C GLY A 193 -19.98 30.43 7.17
N GLU A 194 -20.67 29.57 7.93
CA GLU A 194 -20.37 28.14 7.98
C GLU A 194 -20.60 27.53 6.57
N ARG A 195 -19.64 27.73 5.66
CA ARG A 195 -19.49 26.80 4.54
C ARG A 195 -19.16 25.47 5.18
N ARG A 196 -20.09 24.51 5.04
CA ARG A 196 -19.82 23.10 5.36
C ARG A 196 -18.40 22.79 4.84
N PRO A 197 -17.48 22.31 5.69
CA PRO A 197 -16.18 21.89 5.21
C PRO A 197 -16.44 20.92 4.05
N LYS A 198 -15.86 21.18 2.87
CA LYS A 198 -15.91 20.23 1.76
C LYS A 198 -15.50 18.90 2.36
N GLU A 199 -16.38 17.91 2.32
CA GLU A 199 -16.06 16.60 2.89
C GLU A 199 -14.83 16.08 2.17
N ILE A 200 -13.70 16.02 2.89
CA ILE A 200 -12.41 15.56 2.35
C ILE A 200 -12.49 14.06 2.00
N PHE A 201 -13.57 13.37 2.39
CA PHE A 201 -13.83 11.97 2.08
C PHE A 201 -15.10 11.82 1.25
N ARG A 202 -15.07 10.93 0.26
CA ARG A 202 -16.28 10.50 -0.47
C ARG A 202 -17.18 9.71 0.49
N ARG A 203 -18.48 10.04 0.54
CA ARG A 203 -19.46 9.29 1.34
C ARG A 203 -19.58 7.85 0.81
N ASN A 204 -19.61 6.89 1.74
CA ASN A 204 -19.67 5.43 1.57
C ASN A 204 -18.31 4.78 1.26
N PHE A 205 -17.66 4.27 2.32
CA PHE A 205 -16.35 3.65 2.24
C PHE A 205 -16.41 2.21 2.79
N ASN A 206 -16.03 1.23 1.96
CA ASN A 206 -15.76 -0.15 2.38
C ASN A 206 -14.34 -0.55 1.93
N PHE A 207 -13.50 -1.01 2.86
CA PHE A 207 -12.09 -1.37 2.59
C PHE A 207 -11.94 -2.43 1.50
N GLU A 208 -12.78 -3.47 1.55
CA GLU A 208 -12.79 -4.56 0.56
C GLU A 208 -13.11 -4.07 -0.86
N SER A 209 -13.96 -3.04 -1.00
CA SER A 209 -14.33 -2.47 -2.30
C SER A 209 -13.20 -1.72 -2.99
N LEU A 210 -12.13 -1.39 -2.25
CA LEU A 210 -10.99 -0.61 -2.75
C LEU A 210 -9.82 -1.51 -3.19
N GLY A 211 -10.00 -2.84 -3.11
CA GLY A 211 -9.03 -3.82 -3.56
C GLY A 211 -7.78 -3.91 -2.68
N ILE A 212 -7.89 -3.48 -1.42
CA ILE A 212 -6.85 -3.64 -0.40
C ILE A 212 -7.33 -4.70 0.57
N GLY A 213 -6.55 -5.77 0.75
CA GLY A 213 -6.85 -6.85 1.70
C GLY A 213 -5.71 -7.01 2.71
N GLY A 214 -6.07 -7.28 3.96
CA GLY A 214 -5.16 -7.72 5.02
C GLY A 214 -4.37 -6.61 5.73
N LEU A 215 -4.74 -5.35 5.53
CA LEU A 215 -4.01 -4.19 6.06
C LEU A 215 -4.91 -3.20 6.82
N ASP A 216 -5.99 -3.72 7.43
CA ASP A 216 -7.00 -2.90 8.09
C ASP A 216 -6.43 -2.16 9.31
N GLN A 217 -5.50 -2.79 10.04
CA GLN A 217 -4.85 -2.20 11.22
C GLN A 217 -3.91 -1.06 10.81
N GLU A 218 -3.02 -1.32 9.87
CA GLU A 218 -2.06 -0.35 9.34
C GLU A 218 -2.79 0.85 8.72
N PHE A 219 -3.88 0.59 8.01
CA PHE A 219 -4.69 1.66 7.41
C PHE A 219 -5.45 2.48 8.47
N SER A 220 -5.99 1.85 9.50
CA SER A 220 -6.61 2.55 10.63
C SER A 220 -5.61 3.46 11.35
N ASP A 221 -4.37 2.98 11.54
CA ASP A 221 -3.27 3.77 12.09
C ASP A 221 -2.88 4.94 11.19
N ILE A 222 -2.81 4.73 9.87
CA ILE A 222 -2.62 5.80 8.89
C ILE A 222 -3.74 6.84 9.03
N PHE A 223 -5.00 6.39 9.09
CA PHE A 223 -6.17 7.25 9.18
C PHE A 223 -6.14 8.12 10.44
N ARG A 224 -5.88 7.50 11.59
CA ARG A 224 -5.79 8.18 12.88
C ARG A 224 -4.62 9.16 12.92
N ARG A 225 -3.45 8.79 12.41
CA ARG A 225 -2.22 9.59 12.53
C ARG A 225 -2.12 10.70 11.48
N ALA A 226 -2.45 10.41 10.22
CA ALA A 226 -2.28 11.35 9.11
C ALA A 226 -3.56 12.14 8.79
N PHE A 227 -4.72 11.48 8.84
CA PHE A 227 -5.98 12.04 8.30
C PHE A 227 -6.92 12.63 9.35
N ALA A 228 -6.83 12.21 10.62
CA ALA A 228 -7.68 12.73 11.69
C ALA A 228 -7.64 14.27 11.75
N SER A 229 -6.44 14.86 11.68
CA SER A 229 -6.26 16.32 11.67
C SER A 229 -6.93 17.03 10.48
N ARG A 230 -7.42 16.32 9.47
CA ARG A 230 -8.10 16.92 8.30
C ARG A 230 -9.59 16.62 8.29
N VAL A 231 -10.02 15.53 8.94
CA VAL A 231 -11.43 15.18 9.11
C VAL A 231 -12.13 16.12 10.09
N PHE A 232 -11.44 16.49 11.17
CA PHE A 232 -12.04 17.33 12.22
C PHE A 232 -12.17 18.80 11.79
N PRO A 233 -13.19 19.52 12.31
CA PRO A 233 -13.37 20.95 12.01
C PRO A 233 -12.13 21.78 12.38
N PRO A 234 -11.74 22.77 11.55
CA PRO A 234 -10.54 23.58 11.78
C PRO A 234 -10.59 24.35 13.10
N ALA A 235 -11.79 24.72 13.57
CA ALA A 235 -11.97 25.38 14.86
C ALA A 235 -11.50 24.53 16.05
N VAL A 236 -11.65 23.20 15.99
CA VAL A 236 -11.19 22.29 17.04
C VAL A 236 -9.67 22.15 16.98
N ILE A 237 -9.11 22.06 15.78
CA ILE A 237 -7.67 21.89 15.56
C ILE A 237 -6.90 23.13 16.00
N ASN A 238 -7.40 24.32 15.65
CA ASN A 238 -6.82 25.59 16.08
C ASN A 238 -6.85 25.76 17.61
N LYS A 239 -7.89 25.27 18.28
CA LYS A 239 -7.95 25.23 19.76
C LYS A 239 -6.96 24.24 20.36
N LEU A 240 -6.71 23.11 19.69
CA LEU A 240 -5.71 22.12 20.10
C LEU A 240 -4.27 22.57 19.81
N GLY A 241 -4.08 23.55 18.92
CA GLY A 241 -2.75 24.05 18.53
C GLY A 241 -1.93 23.04 17.73
N ILE A 242 -2.58 22.06 17.08
CA ILE A 242 -1.92 20.99 16.34
C ILE A 242 -1.81 21.38 14.87
N SER A 243 -0.63 21.19 14.27
CA SER A 243 -0.43 21.36 12.83
C SER A 243 -0.85 20.11 12.06
N HIS A 244 -1.30 20.29 10.82
CA HIS A 244 -1.57 19.16 9.93
C HIS A 244 -0.29 18.40 9.57
N VAL A 245 -0.41 17.08 9.48
CA VAL A 245 0.69 16.22 9.00
C VAL A 245 1.03 16.58 7.56
N ARG A 246 2.33 16.81 7.30
CA ARG A 246 2.84 17.19 5.98
C ARG A 246 3.26 16.00 5.13
N GLY A 247 3.72 14.93 5.76
CA GLY A 247 4.20 13.77 5.02
C GLY A 247 4.17 12.46 5.79
N MET A 248 4.07 11.40 5.01
CA MET A 248 4.00 10.01 5.43
C MET A 248 4.99 9.17 4.63
N LEU A 249 5.65 8.22 5.28
CA LEU A 249 6.52 7.23 4.65
C LEU A 249 5.91 5.84 4.82
N LEU A 250 5.66 5.17 3.70
CA LEU A 250 5.28 3.77 3.64
C LEU A 250 6.52 2.94 3.31
N TYR A 251 6.92 2.04 4.21
CA TYR A 251 8.08 1.18 4.00
C TYR A 251 7.77 -0.30 4.27
N GLY A 252 8.51 -1.21 3.66
CA GLY A 252 8.29 -2.65 3.85
C GLY A 252 8.89 -3.50 2.73
N PRO A 253 8.86 -4.83 2.81
CA PRO A 253 9.40 -5.70 1.77
C PRO A 253 8.70 -5.48 0.41
N PRO A 254 9.37 -5.78 -0.72
CA PRO A 254 8.77 -5.63 -2.04
C PRO A 254 7.53 -6.54 -2.19
N GLY A 255 6.57 -6.13 -3.03
CA GLY A 255 5.38 -6.94 -3.32
C GLY A 255 4.24 -6.84 -2.30
N THR A 256 4.35 -6.03 -1.24
CA THR A 256 3.29 -5.87 -0.21
C THR A 256 2.20 -4.84 -0.54
N GLY A 257 2.18 -4.29 -1.77
CA GLY A 257 1.10 -3.39 -2.20
C GLY A 257 1.24 -1.93 -1.75
N LYS A 258 2.43 -1.47 -1.33
CA LYS A 258 2.70 -0.07 -0.93
C LYS A 258 2.20 0.96 -1.96
N THR A 259 2.53 0.75 -3.24
CA THR A 259 2.12 1.60 -4.37
C THR A 259 0.60 1.59 -4.58
N LEU A 260 -0.07 0.45 -4.36
CA LEU A 260 -1.53 0.36 -4.45
C LEU A 260 -2.19 1.17 -3.33
N ILE A 261 -1.71 1.02 -2.09
CA ILE A 261 -2.25 1.75 -0.93
C ILE A 261 -2.12 3.25 -1.12
N ALA A 262 -0.94 3.75 -1.52
CA ALA A 262 -0.74 5.18 -1.74
C ALA A 262 -1.67 5.74 -2.83
N ARG A 263 -1.84 5.01 -3.95
CA ARG A 263 -2.76 5.42 -5.02
C ARG A 263 -4.21 5.42 -4.57
N GLN A 264 -4.63 4.43 -3.78
CA GLN A 264 -5.99 4.36 -3.27
C GLN A 264 -6.26 5.47 -2.25
N ILE A 265 -5.33 5.74 -1.33
CA ILE A 265 -5.41 6.89 -0.42
C ILE A 265 -5.58 8.18 -1.21
N GLY A 266 -4.81 8.38 -2.29
CA GLY A 266 -4.94 9.54 -3.16
C GLY A 266 -6.32 9.65 -3.85
N LYS A 267 -6.93 8.52 -4.23
CA LYS A 267 -8.28 8.49 -4.84
C LYS A 267 -9.42 8.67 -3.83
N MET A 268 -9.23 8.22 -2.60
CA MET A 268 -10.23 8.28 -1.53
C MET A 268 -10.42 9.72 -1.02
N LEU A 269 -9.34 10.51 -1.02
CA LEU A 269 -9.35 11.89 -0.57
C LEU A 269 -9.95 12.79 -1.67
N ASN A 270 -10.97 13.58 -1.31
CA ASN A 270 -11.55 14.65 -2.11
C ASN A 270 -10.60 15.86 -2.16
N GLY A 271 -9.46 15.67 -2.84
CA GLY A 271 -8.51 16.71 -3.19
C GLY A 271 -8.34 16.83 -4.71
N LYS A 272 -7.31 17.58 -5.12
CA LYS A 272 -6.87 17.57 -6.52
C LYS A 272 -6.28 16.22 -6.90
N GLU A 273 -6.22 15.93 -8.20
CA GLU A 273 -5.65 14.68 -8.70
C GLU A 273 -4.23 14.45 -8.13
N PRO A 274 -3.95 13.25 -7.58
CA PRO A 274 -2.66 12.97 -6.97
C PRO A 274 -1.57 12.95 -8.02
N LYS A 275 -0.50 13.71 -7.78
CA LYS A 275 0.71 13.70 -8.62
C LYS A 275 1.59 12.53 -8.20
N VAL A 276 1.69 11.51 -9.05
CA VAL A 276 2.55 10.34 -8.80
C VAL A 276 3.85 10.52 -9.59
N VAL A 277 4.97 10.43 -8.90
CA VAL A 277 6.31 10.58 -9.49
C VAL A 277 7.17 9.43 -9.03
N ASN A 278 7.93 8.84 -9.95
CA ASN A 278 8.92 7.83 -9.59
C ASN A 278 10.25 8.50 -9.21
N GLY A 279 10.92 8.06 -8.15
CA GLY A 279 12.17 8.63 -7.67
C GLY A 279 13.22 8.81 -8.78
N PRO A 280 13.53 7.78 -9.58
CA PRO A 280 14.48 7.88 -10.68
C PRO A 280 14.07 8.88 -11.78
N GLU A 281 12.78 9.13 -11.98
CA GLU A 281 12.27 10.05 -13.01
C GLU A 281 12.64 11.51 -12.73
N ILE A 282 12.90 11.83 -11.46
CA ILE A 282 13.31 13.18 -11.03
C ILE A 282 14.78 13.44 -11.34
N LEU A 283 15.60 12.38 -11.42
CA LEU A 283 17.05 12.49 -11.59
C LEU A 283 17.42 12.67 -13.06
N ASN A 284 17.81 13.90 -13.42
CA ASN A 284 18.41 14.20 -14.73
C ASN A 284 19.93 14.39 -14.63
N LYS A 285 20.63 14.04 -15.71
CA LYS A 285 22.10 14.21 -15.81
C LYS A 285 22.54 15.68 -15.86
N TYR A 286 21.63 16.59 -16.22
CA TYR A 286 21.89 18.02 -16.30
C TYR A 286 21.73 18.67 -14.92
N VAL A 287 22.81 19.33 -14.45
CA VAL A 287 22.85 20.02 -13.15
C VAL A 287 21.72 21.07 -13.08
N GLY A 288 20.97 21.09 -11.98
CA GLY A 288 19.88 22.03 -11.73
C GLY A 288 18.50 21.60 -12.27
N GLN A 289 18.44 20.72 -13.27
CA GLN A 289 17.17 20.29 -13.86
C GLN A 289 16.36 19.41 -12.89
N SER A 290 17.03 18.56 -12.11
CA SER A 290 16.39 17.75 -11.06
C SER A 290 15.76 18.61 -9.96
N GLU A 291 16.37 19.75 -9.61
CA GLU A 291 15.83 20.71 -8.64
C GLU A 291 14.64 21.47 -9.20
N GLU A 292 14.70 21.88 -10.47
CA GLU A 292 13.60 22.54 -11.15
C GLU A 292 12.37 21.63 -11.25
N ASN A 293 12.56 20.34 -11.53
CA ASN A 293 11.48 19.35 -11.53
C ASN A 293 10.78 19.27 -10.18
N ILE A 294 11.54 19.27 -9.07
CA ILE A 294 10.95 19.35 -7.72
C ILE A 294 10.21 20.66 -7.51
N ARG A 295 10.78 21.82 -7.89
CA ARG A 295 10.09 23.10 -7.76
C ARG A 295 8.78 23.14 -8.55
N ASN A 296 8.76 22.58 -9.75
CA ASN A 296 7.58 22.51 -10.60
C ASN A 296 6.48 21.62 -10.01
N LEU A 297 6.84 20.55 -9.29
CA LEU A 297 5.87 19.69 -8.60
C LEU A 297 5.05 20.45 -7.55
N PHE A 298 5.72 21.30 -6.75
CA PHE A 298 5.10 22.07 -5.65
C PHE A 298 4.50 23.42 -6.08
N ARG A 299 4.86 23.95 -7.25
CA ARG A 299 4.42 25.27 -7.74
C ARG A 299 2.90 25.46 -7.74
N ASP A 300 2.16 24.45 -8.16
CA ASP A 300 0.69 24.56 -8.24
C ASP A 300 0.06 24.63 -6.84
N ALA A 301 0.64 23.91 -5.88
CA ALA A 301 0.19 23.93 -4.50
C ALA A 301 0.53 25.26 -3.81
N GLU A 302 1.71 25.83 -4.10
CA GLU A 302 2.10 27.18 -3.67
C GLU A 302 1.17 28.26 -4.22
N ALA A 303 0.85 28.19 -5.51
CA ALA A 303 -0.04 29.15 -6.15
C ALA A 303 -1.47 29.10 -5.58
N ASP A 304 -1.96 27.90 -5.25
CA ASP A 304 -3.29 27.75 -4.64
C ASP A 304 -3.32 28.21 -3.18
N GLN A 305 -2.29 27.89 -2.39
CA GLN A 305 -2.20 28.37 -1.01
C GLN A 305 -2.10 29.90 -0.96
N ALA A 306 -1.35 30.52 -1.89
CA ALA A 306 -1.27 31.99 -1.98
C ALA A 306 -2.62 32.66 -2.34
N LYS A 307 -3.47 31.98 -3.10
CA LYS A 307 -4.78 32.50 -3.54
C LYS A 307 -5.91 32.27 -2.52
N HIS A 308 -5.89 31.12 -1.86
CA HIS A 308 -7.02 30.64 -1.04
C HIS A 308 -6.69 30.52 0.45
N GLY A 309 -5.43 30.72 0.86
CA GLY A 309 -4.99 30.62 2.25
C GLY A 309 -5.34 29.26 2.86
N ASP A 310 -5.90 29.28 4.07
CA ASP A 310 -6.32 28.07 4.81
C ASP A 310 -7.49 27.31 4.16
N GLN A 311 -8.13 27.89 3.14
CA GLN A 311 -9.23 27.27 2.39
C GLN A 311 -8.73 26.56 1.11
N SER A 312 -7.42 26.46 0.93
CA SER A 312 -6.82 25.79 -0.24
C SER A 312 -7.12 24.29 -0.24
N GLU A 313 -7.31 23.74 -1.44
CA GLU A 313 -7.54 22.30 -1.60
C GLU A 313 -6.26 21.52 -1.32
N LEU A 314 -6.44 20.28 -0.84
CA LEU A 314 -5.33 19.39 -0.54
C LEU A 314 -4.66 18.91 -1.84
N HIS A 315 -3.36 19.14 -1.93
CA HIS A 315 -2.48 18.58 -2.97
C HIS A 315 -1.75 17.37 -2.43
N ILE A 316 -1.81 16.25 -3.17
CA ILE A 316 -1.15 14.99 -2.79
C ILE A 316 -0.03 14.73 -3.77
N VAL A 317 1.19 14.56 -3.24
CA VAL A 317 2.38 14.19 -4.02
C VAL A 317 2.85 12.82 -3.55
N ILE A 318 2.86 11.85 -4.46
CA ILE A 318 3.27 10.47 -4.17
C ILE A 318 4.62 10.24 -4.82
N PHE A 319 5.64 9.94 -4.02
CA PHE A 319 6.97 9.53 -4.47
C PHE A 319 7.11 8.02 -4.33
N ASP A 320 7.20 7.32 -5.45
CA ASP A 320 7.64 5.92 -5.46
C ASP A 320 9.18 5.85 -5.45
N GLU A 321 9.74 4.82 -4.83
CA GLU A 321 11.19 4.63 -4.68
C GLU A 321 11.93 5.90 -4.21
N ILE A 322 11.43 6.53 -3.13
CA ILE A 322 11.98 7.79 -2.61
C ILE A 322 13.45 7.65 -2.17
N ASP A 323 13.90 6.44 -1.83
CA ASP A 323 15.30 6.13 -1.53
C ASP A 323 16.24 6.30 -2.74
N ALA A 324 15.73 6.36 -3.98
CA ALA A 324 16.54 6.69 -5.15
C ALA A 324 17.01 8.16 -5.14
N ILE A 325 16.15 9.09 -4.69
CA ILE A 325 16.43 10.53 -4.62
C ILE A 325 16.99 10.95 -3.27
N CYS A 326 16.57 10.31 -2.18
CA CYS A 326 16.81 10.74 -0.81
C CYS A 326 17.80 9.85 -0.05
N LYS A 327 18.94 9.52 -0.67
CA LYS A 327 19.99 8.71 -0.03
C LYS A 327 20.65 9.46 1.14
N GLN A 328 21.20 8.70 2.09
CA GLN A 328 22.04 9.26 3.15
C GLN A 328 23.21 10.08 2.56
N ARG A 329 23.33 11.32 3.04
CA ARG A 329 24.38 12.27 2.63
C ARG A 329 25.76 11.70 2.94
N GLY A 330 26.71 11.87 2.01
CA GLY A 330 28.09 11.44 2.19
C GLY A 330 28.35 9.94 1.99
N SER A 331 27.36 9.15 1.56
CA SER A 331 27.51 7.70 1.31
C SER A 331 28.22 7.34 0.00
N GLN A 332 28.45 8.29 -0.92
CA GLN A 332 29.25 8.08 -2.14
C GLN A 332 30.32 9.16 -2.34
N ARG A 333 31.54 8.73 -2.68
CA ARG A 333 32.65 9.58 -3.15
C ARG A 333 32.56 9.95 -4.64
N ASP A 334 31.68 9.33 -5.43
CA ASP A 334 31.75 9.35 -6.91
C ASP A 334 30.55 10.01 -7.63
N GLY A 335 29.61 10.66 -6.92
CA GLY A 335 28.44 11.32 -7.52
C GLY A 335 28.56 12.84 -7.51
N THR A 336 28.09 13.51 -8.56
CA THR A 336 28.13 14.96 -8.83
C THR A 336 27.40 15.87 -7.82
N GLY A 337 27.18 15.44 -6.57
CA GLY A 337 26.47 16.20 -5.53
C GLY A 337 24.98 16.44 -5.81
N VAL A 338 24.47 16.03 -6.98
CA VAL A 338 23.09 16.26 -7.42
C VAL A 338 22.07 15.65 -6.45
N HIS A 339 22.37 14.49 -5.86
CA HIS A 339 21.49 13.87 -4.86
C HIS A 339 21.32 14.76 -3.62
N ASP A 340 22.40 15.35 -3.11
CA ASP A 340 22.35 16.19 -1.91
C ASP A 340 21.56 17.49 -2.16
N THR A 341 21.69 18.09 -3.35
CA THR A 341 20.97 19.32 -3.68
C THR A 341 19.47 19.08 -3.88
N VAL A 342 19.10 17.95 -4.49
CA VAL A 342 17.71 17.49 -4.65
C VAL A 342 17.06 17.26 -3.28
N VAL A 343 17.76 16.62 -2.33
CA VAL A 343 17.26 16.43 -0.96
C VAL A 343 17.05 17.76 -0.24
N ASN A 344 18.02 18.68 -0.33
CA ASN A 344 17.88 20.01 0.28
C ASN A 344 16.72 20.81 -0.32
N GLN A 345 16.49 20.69 -1.64
CA GLN A 345 15.38 21.34 -2.31
C GLN A 345 14.03 20.78 -1.85
N LEU A 346 13.90 19.45 -1.68
CA LEU A 346 12.70 18.82 -1.14
C LEU A 346 12.44 19.24 0.32
N LEU A 347 13.48 19.26 1.16
CA LEU A 347 13.39 19.71 2.55
C LEU A 347 12.94 21.16 2.66
N SER A 348 13.49 22.05 1.82
CA SER A 348 13.10 23.46 1.78
C SER A 348 11.63 23.64 1.38
N LYS A 349 11.08 22.78 0.52
CA LYS A 349 9.66 22.83 0.13
C LYS A 349 8.70 22.29 1.20
N ILE A 350 9.14 21.33 2.01
CA ILE A 350 8.31 20.74 3.09
C ILE A 350 8.38 21.57 4.39
N ASP A 351 9.54 22.12 4.71
CA ASP A 351 9.85 22.70 6.04
C ASP A 351 10.38 24.15 5.98
N GLY A 352 10.48 24.74 4.79
CA GLY A 352 11.02 26.09 4.61
C GLY A 352 10.11 27.19 5.16
N VAL A 353 10.59 28.44 5.03
CA VAL A 353 9.90 29.66 5.50
C VAL A 353 8.52 29.85 4.84
N GLN A 354 8.31 29.27 3.66
CA GLN A 354 7.02 29.18 2.97
C GLN A 354 6.43 27.77 3.09
N ALA A 355 6.33 27.24 4.32
CA ALA A 355 5.79 25.91 4.51
C ALA A 355 4.32 25.83 4.08
N LEU A 356 4.02 24.79 3.32
CA LEU A 356 2.71 24.60 2.71
C LEU A 356 1.84 23.73 3.63
N HIS A 357 0.70 24.27 4.09
CA HIS A 357 -0.22 23.56 4.99
C HIS A 357 -1.20 22.66 4.22
N ASN A 358 -1.36 22.91 2.93
CA ASN A 358 -2.30 22.23 2.04
C ASN A 358 -1.68 21.07 1.25
N ILE A 359 -0.54 20.51 1.71
CA ILE A 359 0.18 19.45 0.99
C ILE A 359 0.29 18.19 1.84
N LEU A 360 0.17 17.04 1.17
CA LEU A 360 0.55 15.74 1.72
C LEU A 360 1.55 15.07 0.80
N VAL A 361 2.74 14.82 1.34
CA VAL A 361 3.77 14.03 0.66
C VAL A 361 3.72 12.58 1.14
N ILE A 362 3.50 11.63 0.24
CA ILE A 362 3.55 10.19 0.54
C ILE A 362 4.79 9.62 -0.12
N GLY A 363 5.79 9.28 0.67
CA GLY A 363 6.99 8.56 0.20
C GLY A 363 6.81 7.06 0.34
N MET A 364 7.30 6.30 -0.63
CA MET A 364 7.32 4.84 -0.59
C MET A 364 8.74 4.33 -0.77
N THR A 365 9.14 3.36 0.04
CA THR A 365 10.46 2.73 -0.08
C THR A 365 10.44 1.26 0.32
N ASN A 366 11.38 0.47 -0.19
CA ASN A 366 11.65 -0.86 0.34
C ASN A 366 12.64 -0.82 1.52
N ARG A 367 13.40 0.27 1.65
CA ARG A 367 14.57 0.39 2.52
C ARG A 367 14.57 1.72 3.26
N LYS A 368 13.97 1.73 4.45
CA LYS A 368 13.95 2.90 5.34
C LYS A 368 15.36 3.34 5.75
N ASP A 369 16.29 2.39 5.90
CA ASP A 369 17.69 2.60 6.27
C ASP A 369 18.47 3.47 5.28
N MET A 370 18.09 3.44 3.99
CA MET A 370 18.78 4.19 2.95
C MET A 370 18.38 5.67 2.90
N ILE A 371 17.28 6.04 3.57
CA ILE A 371 16.74 7.40 3.52
C ILE A 371 17.51 8.33 4.47
N ASP A 372 17.72 9.57 4.04
CA ASP A 372 18.27 10.64 4.88
C ASP A 372 17.40 10.88 6.14
N GLU A 373 18.02 10.73 7.32
CA GLU A 373 17.37 10.98 8.61
C GLU A 373 16.78 12.39 8.74
N ALA A 374 17.30 13.37 8.00
CA ALA A 374 16.74 14.72 7.97
C ALA A 374 15.28 14.74 7.49
N LEU A 375 14.89 13.85 6.57
CA LEU A 375 13.51 13.76 6.08
C LEU A 375 12.57 13.07 7.07
N LEU A 376 13.10 12.14 7.88
CA LEU A 376 12.36 11.33 8.85
C LEU A 376 12.02 12.09 10.14
N ARG A 377 12.42 13.35 10.27
CA ARG A 377 12.15 14.17 11.46
C ARG A 377 10.68 14.62 11.51
N PRO A 378 10.09 14.75 12.71
CA PRO A 378 8.75 15.32 12.88
C PRO A 378 8.61 16.69 12.19
N GLY A 379 7.43 16.98 11.63
CA GLY A 379 7.19 18.14 10.76
C GLY A 379 7.54 17.94 9.27
N ARG A 380 8.19 16.84 8.90
CA ARG A 380 8.49 16.45 7.49
C ARG A 380 7.76 15.16 7.13
N LEU A 381 8.47 14.04 7.01
CA LEU A 381 7.88 12.69 6.93
C LEU A 381 7.69 12.16 8.35
N GLU A 382 6.70 12.65 9.06
CA GLU A 382 6.51 12.31 10.48
C GLU A 382 5.87 10.94 10.69
N VAL A 383 4.93 10.57 9.82
CA VAL A 383 4.20 9.31 9.95
C VAL A 383 4.93 8.22 9.18
N HIS A 384 5.62 7.35 9.90
CA HIS A 384 6.22 6.14 9.35
C HIS A 384 5.28 4.95 9.58
N VAL A 385 4.95 4.22 8.51
CA VAL A 385 4.13 3.01 8.57
C VAL A 385 4.84 1.88 7.85
N GLU A 386 5.02 0.78 8.58
CA GLU A 386 5.57 -0.45 8.04
C GLU A 386 4.43 -1.29 7.45
N ILE A 387 4.55 -1.64 6.17
CA ILE A 387 3.62 -2.52 5.48
C ILE A 387 4.30 -3.89 5.37
N GLY A 388 3.95 -4.76 6.31
CA GLY A 388 4.48 -6.12 6.41
C GLY A 388 3.89 -7.09 5.38
N LEU A 389 4.27 -8.35 5.53
CA LEU A 389 3.63 -9.45 4.80
C LEU A 389 2.22 -9.70 5.38
N PRO A 390 1.24 -10.07 4.55
CA PRO A 390 -0.12 -10.30 5.00
C PRO A 390 -0.25 -11.55 5.89
N ASP A 391 -1.05 -11.42 6.96
CA ASP A 391 -1.49 -12.53 7.80
C ASP A 391 -2.39 -13.51 7.03
N GLU A 392 -2.68 -14.67 7.62
CA GLU A 392 -3.54 -15.68 6.96
C GLU A 392 -4.93 -15.14 6.57
N ALA A 393 -5.57 -14.40 7.47
CA ALA A 393 -6.82 -13.71 7.18
C ALA A 393 -6.66 -12.65 6.07
N GLY A 394 -5.53 -11.95 6.06
CA GLY A 394 -5.19 -10.98 5.02
C GLY A 394 -4.97 -11.64 3.66
N ARG A 395 -4.28 -12.77 3.60
CA ARG A 395 -4.10 -13.56 2.37
C ARG A 395 -5.43 -14.06 1.83
N LEU A 396 -6.33 -14.52 2.71
CA LEU A 396 -7.69 -14.89 2.32
C LEU A 396 -8.44 -13.72 1.68
N GLN A 397 -8.37 -12.53 2.26
CA GLN A 397 -8.96 -11.32 1.69
C GLN A 397 -8.35 -10.98 0.32
N ILE A 398 -7.02 -11.05 0.18
CA ILE A 398 -6.32 -10.80 -1.09
C ILE A 398 -6.76 -11.82 -2.16
N PHE A 399 -6.83 -13.10 -1.82
CA PHE A 399 -7.36 -14.13 -2.72
C PHE A 399 -8.80 -13.85 -3.12
N ARG A 400 -9.67 -13.45 -2.18
CA ARG A 400 -11.06 -13.06 -2.47
C ARG A 400 -11.14 -11.88 -3.43
N ILE A 401 -10.27 -10.87 -3.28
CA ILE A 401 -10.22 -9.70 -4.16
C ILE A 401 -9.81 -10.10 -5.59
N HIS A 402 -8.74 -10.87 -5.74
CA HIS A 402 -8.26 -11.27 -7.08
C HIS A 402 -9.18 -12.29 -7.76
N THR A 403 -9.87 -13.14 -7.00
CA THR A 403 -10.82 -14.13 -7.52
C THR A 403 -12.25 -13.59 -7.68
N ALA A 404 -12.57 -12.40 -7.14
CA ALA A 404 -13.92 -11.81 -7.23
C ALA A 404 -14.42 -11.75 -8.67
N LYS A 405 -13.61 -11.23 -9.60
CA LYS A 405 -13.98 -11.16 -11.03
C LYS A 405 -14.18 -12.54 -11.67
N MET A 406 -13.38 -13.53 -11.28
CA MET A 406 -13.51 -14.90 -11.80
C MET A 406 -14.80 -15.54 -11.27
N ARG A 407 -15.14 -15.29 -10.01
CA ARG A 407 -16.36 -15.77 -9.37
C ARG A 407 -17.61 -15.09 -9.94
N ASP A 408 -17.59 -13.77 -10.10
CA ASP A 408 -18.72 -13.00 -10.62
C ASP A 408 -19.06 -13.41 -12.06
N ASN A 409 -18.05 -13.81 -12.84
CA ASN A 409 -18.20 -14.34 -14.20
C ASN A 409 -18.42 -15.87 -14.25
N GLN A 410 -18.60 -16.55 -13.12
CA GLN A 410 -18.80 -18.02 -13.04
C GLN A 410 -17.65 -18.86 -13.65
N MET A 411 -16.43 -18.32 -13.69
CA MET A 411 -15.23 -18.98 -14.22
C MET A 411 -14.37 -19.67 -13.15
N LEU A 412 -14.84 -19.68 -11.90
CA LEU A 412 -14.19 -20.36 -10.78
C LEU A 412 -15.01 -21.60 -10.40
N MET A 413 -14.39 -22.78 -10.40
CA MET A 413 -15.07 -24.00 -9.99
C MET A 413 -15.37 -24.00 -8.48
N GLU A 414 -16.43 -24.73 -8.08
CA GLU A 414 -16.85 -24.87 -6.67
C GLU A 414 -15.86 -25.67 -5.80
N ASP A 415 -14.91 -26.37 -6.43
CA ASP A 415 -13.84 -27.12 -5.76
C ASP A 415 -12.78 -26.22 -5.10
N VAL A 416 -12.69 -24.95 -5.52
CA VAL A 416 -11.66 -24.02 -5.07
C VAL A 416 -11.96 -23.50 -3.66
N ARG A 417 -11.19 -23.98 -2.69
CA ARG A 417 -11.24 -23.50 -1.30
C ARG A 417 -10.16 -22.46 -1.04
N LEU A 418 -10.54 -21.19 -1.02
CA LEU A 418 -9.60 -20.07 -0.78
C LEU A 418 -8.93 -20.13 0.61
N GLU A 419 -9.59 -20.71 1.60
CA GLU A 419 -9.07 -20.91 2.95
C GLU A 419 -7.88 -21.88 2.95
N GLU A 420 -7.97 -22.96 2.17
CA GLU A 420 -6.87 -23.91 1.99
C GLU A 420 -5.67 -23.25 1.30
N LEU A 421 -5.92 -22.41 0.28
CA LEU A 421 -4.88 -21.64 -0.40
C LEU A 421 -4.18 -20.65 0.54
N ALA A 422 -4.94 -19.95 1.39
CA ALA A 422 -4.38 -19.01 2.36
C ALA A 422 -3.48 -19.70 3.41
N ALA A 423 -3.82 -20.92 3.81
CA ALA A 423 -3.03 -21.75 4.72
C ALA A 423 -1.74 -22.27 4.08
N LEU A 424 -1.77 -22.63 2.80
CA LEU A 424 -0.61 -23.13 2.03
C LEU A 424 0.38 -22.02 1.63
N THR A 425 -0.09 -20.78 1.45
CA THR A 425 0.70 -19.64 0.96
C THR A 425 1.39 -18.83 2.07
N LYS A 426 2.06 -19.50 3.01
CA LYS A 426 2.78 -18.81 4.08
C LYS A 426 3.90 -17.92 3.52
N ASN A 427 3.97 -16.68 4.01
CA ASN A 427 4.88 -15.60 3.58
C ASN A 427 4.70 -15.09 2.15
N TYR A 428 3.63 -15.48 1.45
CA TYR A 428 3.38 -14.89 0.14
C TYR A 428 3.04 -13.40 0.29
N SER A 429 3.67 -12.58 -0.52
CA SER A 429 3.31 -11.17 -0.67
C SER A 429 2.05 -11.00 -1.53
N GLY A 430 1.41 -9.84 -1.48
CA GLY A 430 0.22 -9.57 -2.30
C GLY A 430 0.48 -9.75 -3.80
N ALA A 431 1.67 -9.33 -4.28
CA ALA A 431 2.08 -9.53 -5.67
C ALA A 431 2.29 -11.01 -6.04
N GLU A 432 2.77 -11.83 -5.10
CA GLU A 432 2.95 -13.27 -5.32
C GLU A 432 1.60 -14.00 -5.34
N ILE A 433 0.66 -13.61 -4.48
CA ILE A 433 -0.73 -14.14 -4.51
C ILE A 433 -1.41 -13.78 -5.84
N GLU A 434 -1.24 -12.55 -6.31
CA GLU A 434 -1.69 -12.15 -7.65
C GLU A 434 -1.02 -13.02 -8.73
N GLY A 435 0.27 -13.30 -8.59
CA GLY A 435 1.02 -14.21 -9.46
C GLY A 435 0.44 -15.63 -9.48
N VAL A 436 0.10 -16.20 -8.32
CA VAL A 436 -0.55 -17.51 -8.20
C VAL A 436 -1.89 -17.52 -8.93
N CYS A 437 -2.71 -16.47 -8.76
CA CYS A 437 -4.00 -16.37 -9.45
C CYS A 437 -3.82 -16.26 -10.98
N LYS A 438 -2.82 -15.52 -11.45
CA LYS A 438 -2.50 -15.40 -12.88
C LYS A 438 -1.97 -16.71 -13.48
N SER A 439 -1.08 -17.41 -12.78
CA SER A 439 -0.55 -18.71 -13.21
C SER A 439 -1.67 -19.77 -13.23
N ALA A 440 -2.55 -19.80 -12.23
CA ALA A 440 -3.71 -20.70 -12.23
C ALA A 440 -4.64 -20.45 -13.44
N ALA A 441 -4.92 -19.18 -13.75
CA ALA A 441 -5.67 -18.82 -14.95
C ALA A 441 -4.94 -19.22 -16.25
N ALA A 442 -3.61 -19.08 -16.30
CA ALA A 442 -2.80 -19.52 -17.44
C ALA A 442 -2.86 -21.05 -17.63
N PHE A 443 -2.80 -21.84 -16.56
CA PHE A 443 -2.96 -23.31 -16.63
C PHE A 443 -4.36 -23.71 -17.09
N ALA A 444 -5.40 -23.01 -16.64
CA ALA A 444 -6.77 -23.24 -17.11
C ALA A 444 -6.92 -22.93 -18.61
N LEU A 445 -6.31 -21.85 -19.09
CA LEU A 445 -6.25 -21.51 -20.52
C LEU A 445 -5.45 -22.54 -21.32
N GLN A 446 -4.30 -22.99 -20.80
CA GLN A 446 -3.47 -24.00 -21.46
C GLN A 446 -4.21 -25.33 -21.63
N ARG A 447 -5.06 -25.73 -20.68
CA ARG A 447 -5.89 -26.93 -20.78
C ARG A 447 -6.87 -26.90 -21.97
N GLN A 448 -7.26 -25.70 -22.41
CA GLN A 448 -8.21 -25.51 -23.52
C GLN A 448 -7.52 -25.32 -24.87
N ILE A 449 -6.19 -25.20 -24.89
CA ILE A 449 -5.40 -25.07 -26.12
C ILE A 449 -4.93 -26.46 -26.55
N ASP A 450 -5.53 -26.99 -27.61
CA ASP A 450 -5.02 -28.17 -28.30
C ASP A 450 -3.75 -27.78 -29.09
N MET A 451 -2.57 -28.18 -28.60
CA MET A 451 -1.27 -27.94 -29.28
C MET A 451 -1.21 -28.49 -30.72
N SER A 452 -2.08 -29.44 -31.05
CA SER A 452 -2.23 -30.01 -32.39
C SER A 452 -3.12 -29.19 -33.34
N ASN A 453 -3.95 -28.26 -32.84
CA ASN A 453 -4.85 -27.43 -33.65
C ASN A 453 -5.08 -26.05 -32.99
N VAL A 454 -4.10 -25.16 -33.15
CA VAL A 454 -4.09 -23.80 -32.56
C VAL A 454 -5.21 -22.89 -33.11
N THR A 455 -5.83 -23.24 -34.23
CA THR A 455 -6.88 -22.45 -34.92
C THR A 455 -8.32 -22.75 -34.49
N LYS A 456 -8.54 -23.71 -33.58
CA LYS A 456 -9.90 -24.05 -33.12
C LYS A 456 -10.43 -22.89 -32.25
N PRO A 457 -11.66 -22.38 -32.49
CA PRO A 457 -12.22 -21.32 -31.66
C PRO A 457 -12.39 -21.82 -30.22
N LEU A 458 -11.83 -21.08 -29.27
CA LEU A 458 -11.98 -21.35 -27.84
C LEU A 458 -13.45 -21.10 -27.45
N ASN A 459 -14.07 -22.07 -26.79
CA ASN A 459 -15.35 -21.84 -26.13
C ASN A 459 -15.11 -21.02 -24.86
N PRO A 460 -15.58 -19.76 -24.78
CA PRO A 460 -15.32 -18.90 -23.63
C PRO A 460 -15.94 -19.46 -22.35
N ASP A 461 -17.06 -20.18 -22.45
CA ASP A 461 -17.80 -20.73 -21.30
C ASP A 461 -17.17 -22.02 -20.74
N ALA A 462 -16.19 -22.62 -21.44
CA ALA A 462 -15.52 -23.85 -20.99
C ALA A 462 -14.27 -23.56 -20.13
N VAL A 463 -13.83 -22.30 -20.01
CA VAL A 463 -12.61 -21.93 -19.31
C VAL A 463 -12.88 -21.74 -17.82
N CYS A 464 -12.93 -22.83 -17.07
CA CYS A 464 -13.06 -22.77 -15.60
C CYS A 464 -11.73 -23.03 -14.89
N VAL A 465 -11.38 -22.23 -13.89
CA VAL A 465 -10.19 -22.42 -13.04
C VAL A 465 -10.55 -23.35 -11.88
N GLY A 466 -9.81 -24.44 -11.72
CA GLY A 466 -10.03 -25.44 -10.66
C GLY A 466 -8.94 -25.46 -9.60
N MET A 467 -9.15 -26.23 -8.54
CA MET A 467 -8.19 -26.32 -7.43
C MET A 467 -6.84 -26.92 -7.89
N ASP A 468 -6.86 -27.84 -8.85
CA ASP A 468 -5.64 -28.43 -9.40
C ASP A 468 -4.81 -27.42 -10.20
N ASP A 469 -5.44 -26.40 -10.81
CA ASP A 469 -4.74 -25.31 -11.48
C ASP A 469 -3.99 -24.44 -10.46
N PHE A 470 -4.62 -24.18 -9.30
CA PHE A 470 -3.96 -23.49 -8.19
C PHE A 470 -2.82 -24.31 -7.57
N ARG A 471 -2.97 -25.63 -7.42
CA ARG A 471 -1.87 -26.49 -6.93
C ARG A 471 -0.66 -26.44 -7.84
N ARG A 472 -0.87 -26.48 -9.17
CA ARG A 472 0.22 -26.31 -10.14
C ARG A 472 0.84 -24.92 -10.08
N ALA A 473 0.03 -23.88 -9.95
CA ALA A 473 0.49 -22.50 -9.81
C ALA A 473 1.36 -22.29 -8.55
N LEU A 474 1.04 -22.94 -7.43
CA LEU A 474 1.85 -22.88 -6.21
C LEU A 474 3.24 -23.52 -6.38
N HIS A 475 3.40 -24.49 -7.28
CA HIS A 475 4.71 -25.06 -7.59
C HIS A 475 5.56 -24.14 -8.47
N GLU A 476 4.92 -23.37 -9.36
CA GLU A 476 5.60 -22.41 -10.26
C GLU A 476 5.96 -21.11 -9.54
N VAL A 477 4.98 -20.51 -8.84
CA VAL A 477 5.15 -19.22 -8.17
C VAL A 477 5.69 -19.45 -6.77
N ARG A 478 6.98 -19.22 -6.60
CA ARG A 478 7.68 -19.34 -5.32
C ARG A 478 7.76 -17.99 -4.60
N PRO A 479 7.68 -17.97 -3.26
CA PRO A 479 7.80 -16.72 -2.51
C PRO A 479 9.24 -16.19 -2.61
N ALA A 480 9.39 -14.90 -2.91
CA ALA A 480 10.67 -14.21 -2.90
C ALA A 480 11.16 -14.00 -1.45
N PHE A 481 10.23 -13.87 -0.51
CA PHE A 481 10.50 -13.75 0.92
C PHE A 481 10.24 -15.10 1.61
N GLY A 482 11.30 -15.81 2.00
CA GLY A 482 11.15 -17.05 2.77
C GLY A 482 12.07 -18.20 2.34
N VAL A 483 11.59 -19.41 2.64
CA VAL A 483 12.35 -20.65 2.75
C VAL A 483 13.27 -20.88 1.55
N SER A 484 14.58 -20.84 1.81
CA SER A 484 15.63 -21.37 0.94
C SER A 484 15.53 -22.91 0.86
N GLY A 485 14.34 -23.43 0.57
CA GLY A 485 14.02 -24.85 0.59
C GLY A 485 14.93 -25.62 -0.35
N ASP A 486 15.10 -25.09 -1.57
CA ASP A 486 16.04 -25.64 -2.55
C ASP A 486 17.49 -25.67 -2.04
N ASP A 487 17.97 -24.61 -1.38
CA ASP A 487 19.35 -24.58 -0.89
C ASP A 487 19.56 -25.58 0.25
N LEU A 488 18.58 -25.70 1.14
CA LEU A 488 18.60 -26.66 2.25
C LEU A 488 18.40 -28.10 1.75
N GLN A 489 17.57 -28.31 0.74
CA GLN A 489 17.40 -29.60 0.06
C GLN A 489 18.66 -30.00 -0.70
N ARG A 490 19.40 -29.05 -1.29
CA ARG A 490 20.74 -29.29 -1.85
C ARG A 490 21.74 -29.76 -0.79
N CYS A 491 21.59 -29.35 0.47
CA CYS A 491 22.41 -29.91 1.56
C CYS A 491 22.08 -31.38 1.87
N LEU A 492 20.95 -31.91 1.36
CA LEU A 492 20.43 -33.26 1.62
C LEU A 492 20.39 -34.16 0.37
N VAL A 493 21.19 -33.89 -0.67
CA VAL A 493 21.17 -34.64 -1.95
C VAL A 493 21.34 -36.15 -1.78
N GLY A 494 22.13 -36.62 -0.80
CA GLY A 494 22.32 -38.04 -0.50
C GLY A 494 21.25 -38.65 0.42
N GLY A 495 20.16 -37.93 0.68
CA GLY A 495 19.19 -38.27 1.72
C GLY A 495 19.72 -38.02 3.13
N PHE A 496 18.89 -38.32 4.12
CA PHE A 496 19.25 -38.28 5.53
C PHE A 496 19.02 -39.67 6.14
N ILE A 497 20.09 -40.43 6.33
CA ILE A 497 20.01 -41.82 6.82
C ILE A 497 20.14 -41.81 8.36
N PRO A 498 19.09 -42.17 9.11
CA PRO A 498 19.19 -42.36 10.55
C PRO A 498 20.08 -43.58 10.83
N HIS A 499 21.20 -43.36 11.51
CA HIS A 499 22.27 -44.36 11.62
C HIS A 499 22.64 -44.74 13.05
N GLY A 500 21.97 -44.21 14.08
CA GLY A 500 22.36 -44.47 15.46
C GLY A 500 21.46 -43.78 16.48
N GLU A 501 21.48 -44.29 17.72
CA GLU A 501 20.80 -43.64 18.84
C GLU A 501 21.41 -42.28 19.15
N ARG A 502 22.73 -42.10 18.91
CA ARG A 502 23.44 -40.81 19.07
C ARG A 502 22.82 -39.75 18.15
N LEU A 503 22.59 -40.06 16.88
CA LEU A 503 21.95 -39.15 15.94
C LEU A 503 20.50 -38.86 16.33
N GLU A 504 19.73 -39.88 16.73
CA GLU A 504 18.36 -39.70 17.20
C GLU A 504 18.28 -38.84 18.46
N HIS A 505 19.25 -38.95 19.36
CA HIS A 505 19.37 -38.07 20.51
C HIS A 505 19.63 -36.62 20.07
N LEU A 506 20.55 -36.38 19.12
CA LEU A 506 20.79 -35.04 18.58
C LEU A 506 19.55 -34.44 17.92
N LEU A 507 18.78 -35.24 17.16
CA LEU A 507 17.52 -34.80 16.55
C LEU A 507 16.47 -34.49 17.61
N ARG A 508 16.36 -35.31 18.67
CA ARG A 508 15.49 -35.04 19.81
C ARG A 508 15.85 -33.74 20.51
N SER A 509 17.14 -33.50 20.79
CA SER A 509 17.62 -32.24 21.38
C SER A 509 17.34 -31.04 20.46
N GLY A 510 17.57 -31.17 19.15
CA GLY A 510 17.23 -30.14 18.17
C GLY A 510 15.73 -29.80 18.14
N ARG A 511 14.86 -30.81 18.24
CA ARG A 511 13.41 -30.62 18.35
C ARG A 511 13.00 -29.92 19.65
N LEU A 512 13.68 -30.19 20.77
CA LEU A 512 13.44 -29.48 22.03
C LEU A 512 13.78 -27.99 21.92
N PHE A 513 14.91 -27.63 21.31
CA PHE A 513 15.29 -26.22 21.10
C PHE A 513 14.29 -25.50 20.19
N ARG A 514 13.82 -26.18 19.13
CA ARG A 514 12.76 -25.66 18.27
C ARG A 514 11.47 -25.39 19.06
N GLU A 515 11.04 -26.34 19.88
CA GLU A 515 9.82 -26.21 20.66
C GLU A 515 9.92 -25.12 21.73
N GLN A 516 11.11 -24.94 22.31
CA GLN A 516 11.40 -23.84 23.21
C GLN A 516 11.21 -22.48 22.53
N VAL A 517 11.74 -22.27 21.31
CA VAL A 517 11.51 -21.03 20.55
C VAL A 517 10.03 -20.89 20.19
N ARG A 518 9.34 -21.99 19.89
CA ARG A 518 7.91 -21.96 19.50
C ARG A 518 6.96 -21.69 20.65
N THR A 519 7.31 -22.02 21.89
CA THR A 519 6.39 -21.90 23.05
C THR A 519 6.81 -20.81 24.03
N SER A 520 8.11 -20.58 24.22
CA SER A 520 8.61 -19.65 25.23
C SER A 520 8.48 -18.20 24.80
N GLU A 521 7.83 -17.39 25.64
CA GLU A 521 7.78 -15.93 25.47
C GLU A 521 8.99 -15.23 26.11
N ARG A 522 9.65 -15.88 27.09
CA ARG A 522 10.80 -15.29 27.81
C ARG A 522 12.11 -15.44 27.05
N THR A 523 12.23 -16.45 26.21
CA THR A 523 13.44 -16.75 25.43
C THR A 523 13.10 -16.71 23.94
N PRO A 524 12.94 -15.51 23.35
CA PRO A 524 12.58 -15.36 21.94
C PRO A 524 13.74 -15.68 20.99
N LEU A 525 14.96 -15.80 21.51
CA LEU A 525 16.17 -16.16 20.79
C LEU A 525 16.74 -17.46 21.35
N MET A 526 17.07 -18.39 20.47
CA MET A 526 17.88 -19.57 20.81
C MET A 526 18.97 -19.74 19.76
N SER A 527 20.22 -19.88 20.18
CA SER A 527 21.35 -20.11 19.28
C SER A 527 22.05 -21.41 19.63
N VAL A 528 22.19 -22.29 18.64
CA VAL A 528 22.72 -23.65 18.79
C VAL A 528 23.90 -23.84 17.86
N LEU A 529 25.03 -24.26 18.40
CA LEU A 529 26.24 -24.58 17.65
C LEU A 529 26.35 -26.09 17.44
N ILE A 530 26.39 -26.55 16.18
CA ILE A 530 26.64 -27.93 15.80
C ILE A 530 28.13 -28.08 15.48
N GLU A 531 28.84 -28.77 16.35
CA GLU A 531 30.28 -28.99 16.28
C GLU A 531 30.63 -30.45 15.98
N GLY A 532 31.83 -30.71 15.48
CA GLY A 532 32.32 -32.06 15.23
C GLY A 532 33.33 -32.15 14.09
N ALA A 533 33.88 -33.33 13.84
CA ALA A 533 34.91 -33.51 12.81
C ALA A 533 34.40 -33.21 11.38
N PRO A 534 35.27 -32.82 10.43
CA PRO A 534 34.88 -32.66 9.03
C PRO A 534 34.19 -33.92 8.47
N GLY A 535 33.09 -33.75 7.73
CA GLY A 535 32.40 -34.85 7.06
C GLY A 535 31.45 -35.70 7.92
N THR A 536 31.16 -35.31 9.17
CA THR A 536 30.17 -35.98 10.05
C THR A 536 28.70 -35.65 9.75
N GLY A 537 28.42 -34.77 8.79
CA GLY A 537 27.04 -34.43 8.38
C GLY A 537 26.40 -33.28 9.14
N LYS A 538 27.17 -32.40 9.78
CA LYS A 538 26.68 -31.22 10.53
C LYS A 538 25.72 -30.33 9.74
N THR A 539 26.10 -29.94 8.53
CA THR A 539 25.27 -29.12 7.63
C THR A 539 23.97 -29.83 7.26
N ALA A 540 24.03 -31.14 7.03
CA ALA A 540 22.84 -31.95 6.76
C ALA A 540 21.92 -32.04 7.99
N LEU A 541 22.48 -32.17 9.20
CA LEU A 541 21.71 -32.14 10.45
C LEU A 541 21.03 -30.78 10.65
N ALA A 542 21.75 -29.67 10.46
CA ALA A 542 21.17 -28.32 10.56
C ALA A 542 20.05 -28.12 9.53
N ALA A 543 20.28 -28.51 8.28
CA ALA A 543 19.29 -28.41 7.22
C ALA A 543 18.05 -29.27 7.49
N LYS A 544 18.23 -30.48 8.02
CA LYS A 544 17.14 -31.38 8.40
C LYS A 544 16.28 -30.80 9.53
N LEU A 545 16.91 -30.27 10.58
CA LEU A 545 16.20 -29.59 11.68
C LEU A 545 15.46 -28.34 11.21
N ALA A 546 16.07 -27.60 10.28
CA ALA A 546 15.46 -26.39 9.72
C ALA A 546 14.25 -26.72 8.82
N LEU A 547 14.34 -27.76 7.97
CA LEU A 547 13.25 -28.20 7.10
C LEU A 547 12.10 -28.86 7.88
N GLU A 548 12.38 -29.63 8.93
CA GLU A 548 11.34 -30.22 9.80
C GLU A 548 10.65 -29.21 10.72
N SER A 549 11.07 -27.94 10.70
CA SER A 549 10.55 -26.94 11.65
C SER A 549 9.17 -26.40 11.30
N ASP A 550 8.80 -26.41 10.02
CA ASP A 550 7.65 -25.69 9.46
C ASP A 550 7.62 -24.19 9.85
N PHE A 551 8.79 -23.60 10.15
CA PHE A 551 8.87 -22.18 10.44
C PHE A 551 8.65 -21.38 9.14
N PRO A 552 7.92 -20.25 9.19
CA PRO A 552 7.65 -19.44 8.02
C PRO A 552 8.94 -18.98 7.31
N PHE A 553 9.95 -18.54 8.06
CA PHE A 553 11.20 -18.08 7.46
C PHE A 553 12.34 -19.03 7.78
N VAL A 554 12.98 -19.58 6.75
CA VAL A 554 14.18 -20.41 6.90
C VAL A 554 15.23 -19.99 5.88
N ARG A 555 16.41 -19.56 6.35
CA ARG A 555 17.47 -19.07 5.46
C ARG A 555 18.81 -19.73 5.74
N LEU A 556 19.46 -20.19 4.69
CA LEU A 556 20.84 -20.69 4.72
C LEU A 556 21.81 -19.57 4.34
N VAL A 557 22.77 -19.31 5.24
CA VAL A 557 23.92 -18.44 5.04
C VAL A 557 25.13 -19.35 4.82
N SER A 558 25.42 -19.63 3.55
CA SER A 558 26.56 -20.46 3.17
C SER A 558 27.73 -19.61 2.64
N PRO A 559 29.00 -20.04 2.87
CA PRO A 559 30.18 -19.34 2.35
C PRO A 559 30.21 -19.22 0.83
N GLU A 560 29.59 -20.17 0.13
CA GLU A 560 29.51 -20.23 -1.35
C GLU A 560 28.84 -18.98 -1.95
N ARG A 561 27.94 -18.33 -1.21
CA ARG A 561 27.26 -17.10 -1.64
C ARG A 561 28.11 -15.85 -1.53
N PHE A 562 29.20 -15.91 -0.75
CA PHE A 562 30.07 -14.77 -0.45
C PHE A 562 31.39 -14.81 -1.20
N VAL A 563 31.53 -15.71 -2.18
CA VAL A 563 32.73 -15.78 -3.03
C VAL A 563 32.86 -14.46 -3.79
N GLY A 564 34.00 -13.79 -3.63
CA GLY A 564 34.29 -12.49 -4.25
C GLY A 564 33.78 -11.25 -3.48
N TYR A 565 33.11 -11.42 -2.34
CA TYR A 565 32.67 -10.30 -1.52
C TYR A 565 33.83 -9.72 -0.70
N SER A 566 33.85 -8.40 -0.55
CA SER A 566 34.68 -7.74 0.46
C SER A 566 34.12 -7.96 1.86
N GLU A 567 34.96 -7.85 2.90
CA GLU A 567 34.52 -7.95 4.30
C GLU A 567 33.28 -7.10 4.65
N PRO A 568 33.22 -5.79 4.33
CA PRO A 568 32.04 -4.99 4.64
C PRO A 568 30.79 -5.44 3.85
N ALA A 569 30.96 -5.91 2.61
CA ALA A 569 29.85 -6.44 1.83
C ALA A 569 29.30 -7.74 2.44
N LYS A 570 30.16 -8.61 2.96
CA LYS A 570 29.74 -9.83 3.69
C LYS A 570 28.97 -9.47 4.96
N VAL A 571 29.52 -8.56 5.77
CA VAL A 571 28.86 -8.10 7.00
C VAL A 571 27.46 -7.54 6.69
N ALA A 572 27.35 -6.68 5.68
CA ALA A 572 26.07 -6.11 5.26
C ALA A 572 25.07 -7.18 4.78
N ALA A 573 25.54 -8.19 4.05
CA ALA A 573 24.68 -9.28 3.57
C ALA A 573 24.21 -10.23 4.68
N ILE A 574 25.09 -10.52 5.66
CA ILE A 574 24.71 -11.29 6.86
C ILE A 574 23.71 -10.49 7.69
N ALA A 575 24.00 -9.22 7.99
CA ALA A 575 23.11 -8.34 8.76
C ALA A 575 21.72 -8.24 8.11
N ARG A 576 21.66 -8.03 6.79
CA ARG A 576 20.39 -8.03 6.04
C ARG A 576 19.60 -9.32 6.21
N THR A 577 20.28 -10.47 6.28
CA THR A 577 19.61 -11.76 6.49
C THR A 577 18.97 -11.85 7.88
N PHE A 578 19.60 -11.28 8.90
CA PHE A 578 19.02 -11.18 10.25
C PHE A 578 17.85 -10.19 10.28
N ASP A 579 17.98 -9.03 9.63
CA ASP A 579 16.89 -8.06 9.51
C ASP A 579 15.66 -8.66 8.82
N ASP A 580 15.87 -9.42 7.75
CA ASP A 580 14.80 -10.14 7.05
C ASP A 580 14.16 -11.21 7.95
N ALA A 581 14.95 -11.90 8.78
CA ALA A 581 14.46 -12.87 9.74
C ALA A 581 13.63 -12.25 10.87
N PHE A 582 13.95 -11.01 11.29
CA PHE A 582 13.17 -10.26 12.28
C PHE A 582 11.80 -9.83 11.76
N ARG A 583 11.58 -9.85 10.44
CA ARG A 583 10.27 -9.54 9.83
C ARG A 583 9.26 -10.69 9.93
N SER A 584 9.72 -11.91 10.19
CA SER A 584 8.86 -13.09 10.36
C SER A 584 8.55 -13.36 11.83
N SER A 585 7.34 -13.84 12.12
CA SER A 585 6.92 -14.22 13.48
C SER A 585 7.80 -15.31 14.09
N LEU A 586 8.13 -16.32 13.27
CA LEU A 586 9.08 -17.39 13.60
C LEU A 586 10.10 -17.49 12.46
N SER A 587 11.38 -17.54 12.81
CA SER A 587 12.46 -17.63 11.83
C SER A 587 13.57 -18.58 12.28
N ILE A 588 14.19 -19.25 11.30
CA ILE A 588 15.41 -20.04 11.47
C ILE A 588 16.49 -19.50 10.54
N ILE A 589 17.66 -19.21 11.11
CA ILE A 589 18.86 -18.91 10.33
C ILE A 589 19.83 -20.07 10.50
N VAL A 590 20.27 -20.65 9.38
CA VAL A 590 21.34 -21.65 9.35
C VAL A 590 22.63 -20.97 8.91
N LEU A 591 23.61 -20.87 9.80
CA LEU A 591 24.96 -20.37 9.53
C LEU A 591 25.88 -21.55 9.24
N ASP A 592 26.21 -21.79 7.97
CA ASP A 592 27.02 -22.94 7.61
C ASP A 592 28.52 -22.62 7.61
N SER A 593 29.32 -23.52 8.21
CA SER A 593 30.78 -23.48 8.27
C SER A 593 31.30 -22.11 8.72
N ILE A 594 31.05 -21.75 9.98
CA ILE A 594 31.45 -20.43 10.54
C ILE A 594 32.93 -20.13 10.28
N GLU A 595 33.81 -21.11 10.42
CA GLU A 595 35.24 -20.95 10.14
C GLU A 595 35.54 -20.47 8.72
N ARG A 596 34.72 -20.85 7.73
CA ARG A 596 34.84 -20.41 6.34
C ARG A 596 34.23 -19.04 6.11
N LEU A 597 33.14 -18.69 6.82
CA LEU A 597 32.59 -17.34 6.81
C LEU A 597 33.58 -16.31 7.36
N LEU A 598 34.34 -16.71 8.38
CA LEU A 598 35.44 -15.94 8.98
C LEU A 598 36.71 -15.93 8.12
N GLU A 599 36.76 -16.68 7.01
CA GLU A 599 37.97 -16.89 6.20
C GLU A 599 39.18 -17.34 7.03
N TYR A 600 38.93 -18.18 8.04
CA TYR A 600 39.97 -18.64 8.94
C TYR A 600 41.01 -19.49 8.20
N ALA A 601 42.28 -19.08 8.29
CA ALA A 601 43.42 -19.84 7.81
C ALA A 601 44.34 -20.24 8.99
N PRO A 602 44.67 -21.53 9.15
CA PRO A 602 45.50 -22.00 10.27
C PRO A 602 46.97 -21.56 10.16
N ILE A 603 47.45 -21.24 8.94
CA ILE A 603 48.83 -20.79 8.71
C ILE A 603 48.92 -19.30 9.01
N GLY A 604 49.39 -18.98 10.22
CA GLY A 604 49.48 -17.61 10.74
C GLY A 604 48.07 -17.03 10.90
N PRO A 605 47.40 -17.23 12.05
CA PRO A 605 45.94 -17.20 12.20
C PRO A 605 45.32 -15.93 11.63
N ARG A 606 44.95 -15.99 10.36
CA ARG A 606 44.29 -14.91 9.62
C ARG A 606 42.81 -15.23 9.60
N PHE A 607 42.01 -14.23 9.94
CA PHE A 607 40.55 -14.29 9.89
C PHE A 607 40.01 -12.87 9.71
N SER A 608 38.78 -12.78 9.23
CA SER A 608 38.07 -11.50 9.11
C SER A 608 37.52 -11.08 10.46
N ASN A 609 38.19 -10.13 11.12
CA ASN A 609 37.74 -9.59 12.41
C ASN A 609 36.39 -8.85 12.28
N ALA A 610 36.15 -8.16 11.15
CA ALA A 610 34.89 -7.47 10.91
C ALA A 610 33.70 -8.44 10.92
N VAL A 611 33.84 -9.60 10.25
CA VAL A 611 32.81 -10.65 10.24
C VAL A 611 32.66 -11.30 11.61
N LEU A 612 33.76 -11.54 12.33
CA LEU A 612 33.73 -12.09 13.69
C LEU A 612 32.91 -11.22 14.64
N GLN A 613 33.24 -9.93 14.73
CA GLN A 613 32.54 -8.99 15.62
C GLN A 613 31.06 -8.87 15.24
N ALA A 614 30.75 -8.81 13.94
CA ALA A 614 29.37 -8.80 13.48
C ALA A 614 28.60 -10.06 13.92
N LEU A 615 29.18 -11.25 13.77
CA LEU A 615 28.55 -12.50 14.19
C LEU A 615 28.33 -12.57 15.72
N ILE A 616 29.29 -12.14 16.52
CA ILE A 616 29.15 -12.10 18.00
C ILE A 616 27.95 -11.24 18.41
N VAL A 617 27.76 -10.09 17.75
CA VAL A 617 26.63 -9.19 18.00
C VAL A 617 25.32 -9.80 17.51
N LEU A 618 25.27 -10.26 16.25
CA LEU A 618 24.05 -10.78 15.63
C LEU A 618 23.51 -12.04 16.30
N VAL A 619 24.39 -12.94 16.77
CA VAL A 619 23.99 -14.17 17.48
C VAL A 619 23.40 -13.89 18.86
N LYS A 620 23.72 -12.72 19.47
CA LYS A 620 23.19 -12.28 20.77
C LYS A 620 22.03 -11.30 20.65
N GLN A 621 21.79 -10.74 19.46
CA GLN A 621 20.78 -9.72 19.23
C GLN A 621 19.37 -10.31 19.41
N THR A 622 18.63 -9.78 20.39
CA THR A 622 17.26 -10.20 20.63
C THR A 622 16.33 -9.66 19.55
N PRO A 623 15.42 -10.51 19.03
CA PRO A 623 14.45 -10.07 18.03
C PRO A 623 13.44 -9.09 18.64
N PRO A 624 12.79 -8.24 17.83
CA PRO A 624 11.72 -7.34 18.28
C PRO A 624 10.55 -8.08 18.94
N ALA A 625 9.73 -7.35 19.71
CA ALA A 625 8.59 -7.92 20.43
C ALA A 625 7.65 -8.75 19.52
N GLY A 626 7.27 -9.94 19.98
CA GLY A 626 6.40 -10.85 19.23
C GLY A 626 7.08 -11.64 18.11
N ARG A 627 8.40 -11.49 17.91
CA ARG A 627 9.19 -12.21 16.90
C ARG A 627 10.16 -13.17 17.58
N ARG A 628 10.41 -14.33 16.98
CA ARG A 628 11.27 -15.37 17.57
C ARG A 628 12.21 -15.98 16.55
N LEU A 629 13.44 -16.24 16.98
CA LEU A 629 14.56 -16.62 16.13
C LEU A 629 15.29 -17.84 16.69
N LEU A 630 15.48 -18.85 15.86
CA LEU A 630 16.38 -19.97 16.10
C LEU A 630 17.59 -19.87 15.18
N ILE A 631 18.79 -19.85 15.75
CA ILE A 631 20.05 -19.83 14.98
C ILE A 631 20.69 -21.22 15.10
N LEU A 632 20.92 -21.86 13.96
CA LEU A 632 21.66 -23.12 13.87
C LEU A 632 22.98 -22.84 13.17
N ALA A 633 24.10 -22.94 13.88
CA ALA A 633 25.40 -22.69 13.29
C ALA A 633 26.22 -23.98 13.20
N THR A 634 27.02 -24.18 12.16
CA THR A 634 27.85 -25.37 12.01
C THR A 634 29.33 -25.01 12.01
N THR A 635 30.14 -25.86 12.63
CA THR A 635 31.60 -25.72 12.63
C THR A 635 32.32 -27.05 12.64
N SER A 636 33.44 -27.12 11.93
CA SER A 636 34.35 -28.26 11.98
C SER A 636 35.52 -28.08 12.95
N ASN A 637 35.70 -26.88 13.53
CA ASN A 637 36.81 -26.56 14.40
C ASN A 637 36.35 -25.76 15.63
N ALA A 638 35.86 -26.48 16.64
CA ALA A 638 35.35 -25.88 17.87
C ALA A 638 36.44 -25.17 18.70
N GLU A 639 37.67 -25.69 18.67
CA GLU A 639 38.79 -25.13 19.43
C GLU A 639 39.13 -23.69 18.98
N VAL A 640 39.06 -23.43 17.67
CA VAL A 640 39.27 -22.07 17.14
C VAL A 640 38.16 -21.12 17.59
N LEU A 641 36.91 -21.58 17.65
CA LEU A 641 35.80 -20.77 18.12
C LEU A 641 35.86 -20.46 19.61
N ASP A 642 36.48 -21.33 20.41
CA ASP A 642 36.79 -21.07 21.81
C ASP A 642 37.83 -19.95 21.95
N VAL A 643 38.92 -20.01 21.18
CA VAL A 643 39.96 -18.97 21.18
C VAL A 643 39.42 -17.61 20.73
N LEU A 644 38.46 -17.60 19.80
CA LEU A 644 37.83 -16.38 19.29
C LEU A 644 36.64 -15.89 20.15
N GLU A 645 36.36 -16.55 21.29
CA GLU A 645 35.22 -16.27 22.17
C GLU A 645 33.83 -16.32 21.49
N LEU A 646 33.75 -16.94 20.30
CA LEU A 646 32.50 -17.05 19.56
C LEU A 646 31.66 -18.23 20.06
N ARG A 647 32.29 -19.29 20.59
CA ARG A 647 31.57 -20.45 21.13
C ARG A 647 30.68 -20.07 22.32
N SER A 648 31.16 -19.19 23.20
CA SER A 648 30.41 -18.71 24.37
C SER A 648 29.23 -17.80 24.03
N ALA A 649 29.14 -17.31 22.78
CA ALA A 649 27.99 -16.56 22.31
C ALA A 649 26.76 -17.43 22.01
N PHE A 650 26.94 -18.75 21.85
CA PHE A 650 25.86 -19.69 21.61
C PHE A 650 25.25 -20.20 22.92
N HIS A 651 23.92 -20.37 22.95
CA HIS A 651 23.20 -20.85 24.13
C HIS A 651 23.40 -22.35 24.39
N ALA A 652 23.55 -23.13 23.32
CA ALA A 652 23.74 -24.58 23.40
C ALA A 652 24.69 -25.08 22.30
N SER A 653 25.30 -26.24 22.53
CA SER A 653 26.09 -26.95 21.54
C SER A 653 25.59 -28.38 21.34
N LEU A 654 25.68 -28.87 20.11
CA LEU A 654 25.39 -30.24 19.68
C LEU A 654 26.66 -30.84 19.08
N HIS A 655 27.14 -31.93 19.66
CA HIS A 655 28.38 -32.57 19.23
C HIS A 655 28.10 -33.73 18.27
N THR A 656 28.72 -33.71 17.10
CA THR A 656 28.66 -34.79 16.10
C THR A 656 29.99 -35.54 16.04
N GLU A 657 29.91 -36.85 16.21
CA GLU A 657 31.08 -37.72 16.23
C GLU A 657 31.26 -38.47 14.90
N ARG A 658 32.40 -39.15 14.77
CA ARG A 658 32.61 -40.09 13.67
C ARG A 658 31.81 -41.37 13.94
N LEU A 659 31.48 -42.10 12.88
CA LEU A 659 30.60 -43.26 12.98
C LEU A 659 31.27 -44.42 13.74
N GLU A 660 30.50 -45.03 14.63
CA GLU A 660 30.86 -46.30 15.27
C GLU A 660 30.61 -47.48 14.31
N PRO A 661 31.24 -48.66 14.53
CA PRO A 661 31.07 -49.84 13.68
C PRO A 661 29.60 -50.24 13.45
N GLU A 662 28.77 -50.17 14.49
CA GLU A 662 27.34 -50.46 14.40
C GLU A 662 26.58 -49.44 13.56
N GLU A 663 26.98 -48.17 13.63
CA GLU A 663 26.37 -47.08 12.88
C GLU A 663 26.76 -47.17 11.40
N ILE A 664 28.01 -47.53 11.10
CA ILE A 664 28.47 -47.83 9.74
C ILE A 664 27.62 -48.94 9.13
N ALA A 665 27.37 -50.02 9.87
CA ALA A 665 26.50 -51.11 9.41
C ALA A 665 25.09 -50.61 9.06
N ARG A 666 24.52 -49.69 9.87
CA ARG A 666 23.21 -49.08 9.60
C ARG A 666 23.24 -48.15 8.39
N VAL A 667 24.28 -47.33 8.21
CA VAL A 667 24.42 -46.48 7.03
C VAL A 667 24.53 -47.32 5.76
N VAL A 668 25.36 -48.37 5.77
CA VAL A 668 25.53 -49.27 4.62
C VAL A 668 24.22 -49.97 4.27
N ARG A 669 23.47 -50.45 5.26
CA ARG A 669 22.14 -51.07 5.03
C ARG A 669 21.06 -50.08 4.60
N GLY A 670 21.11 -48.84 5.11
CA GLY A 670 20.16 -47.77 4.80
C GLY A 670 20.47 -47.01 3.51
N SER A 671 21.67 -47.19 2.96
CA SER A 671 22.01 -46.70 1.63
C SER A 671 21.28 -47.52 0.56
N ALA A 672 20.94 -46.90 -0.57
CA ALA A 672 20.29 -47.60 -1.70
C ALA A 672 21.22 -48.60 -2.43
N LEU A 673 22.42 -48.85 -1.88
CA LEU A 673 23.48 -49.64 -2.49
C LEU A 673 23.34 -51.11 -2.13
N ARG A 674 23.51 -51.99 -3.14
CA ARG A 674 23.38 -53.44 -2.97
C ARG A 674 24.75 -54.12 -3.02
N PHE A 675 24.96 -55.13 -2.18
CA PHE A 675 26.12 -56.02 -2.23
C PHE A 675 25.70 -57.36 -2.84
N ARG A 676 26.63 -58.13 -3.45
CA ARG A 676 26.28 -59.40 -4.09
C ARG A 676 25.91 -60.49 -3.08
N SER A 677 26.42 -60.40 -1.85
CA SER A 677 26.07 -61.32 -0.77
C SER A 677 26.15 -60.65 0.62
N ASP A 678 25.41 -61.21 1.58
CA ASP A 678 25.51 -60.82 3.00
C ASP A 678 26.93 -60.99 3.57
N LYS A 679 27.71 -61.94 3.02
CA LYS A 679 29.12 -62.13 3.41
C LYS A 679 30.00 -60.99 2.93
N GLU A 680 29.82 -60.56 1.68
CA GLU A 680 30.50 -59.39 1.12
C GLU A 680 30.14 -58.13 1.92
N GLN A 681 28.86 -57.92 2.21
CA GLN A 681 28.42 -56.76 3.00
C GLN A 681 29.06 -56.73 4.39
N ARG A 682 29.15 -57.89 5.08
CA ARG A 682 29.82 -57.97 6.40
C ARG A 682 31.31 -57.65 6.30
N SER A 683 32.00 -58.19 5.30
CA SER A 683 33.42 -57.93 5.08
C SER A 683 33.70 -56.45 4.75
N ALA A 684 32.83 -55.81 3.95
CA ALA A 684 32.89 -54.37 3.70
C ALA A 684 32.72 -53.55 4.98
N ILE A 685 31.72 -53.89 5.82
CA ILE A 685 31.47 -53.20 7.09
C ILE A 685 32.67 -53.33 8.03
N GLU A 686 33.28 -54.50 8.16
CA GLU A 686 34.47 -54.72 8.99
C GLU A 686 35.65 -53.87 8.51
N ALA A 687 35.91 -53.83 7.20
CA ALA A 687 36.97 -53.03 6.62
C ALA A 687 36.76 -51.52 6.83
N LEU A 688 35.52 -51.05 6.71
CA LEU A 688 35.15 -49.65 6.91
C LEU A 688 35.16 -49.23 8.39
N ALA A 689 34.78 -50.15 9.29
CA ALA A 689 34.78 -49.93 10.73
C ALA A 689 36.18 -49.64 11.29
N ALA A 690 37.22 -50.23 10.70
CA ALA A 690 38.60 -50.01 11.11
C ALA A 690 39.09 -48.55 10.92
N LYS A 691 38.47 -47.76 10.02
CA LYS A 691 38.98 -46.45 9.58
C LYS A 691 38.38 -45.23 10.30
N ARG A 692 37.45 -45.41 11.26
CA ARG A 692 36.74 -44.32 12.00
C ARG A 692 36.37 -43.13 11.10
N LEU A 693 35.43 -43.37 10.19
CA LEU A 693 35.06 -42.44 9.11
C LEU A 693 33.87 -41.55 9.48
N GLY A 694 33.78 -40.38 8.86
CA GLY A 694 32.55 -39.57 8.86
C GLY A 694 31.58 -40.03 7.78
N VAL A 695 30.28 -39.76 7.96
CA VAL A 695 29.19 -40.16 7.04
C VAL A 695 29.47 -39.74 5.59
N LYS A 696 29.95 -38.51 5.36
CA LYS A 696 30.21 -38.02 4.00
C LYS A 696 31.32 -38.80 3.29
N LYS A 697 32.40 -39.12 4.01
CA LYS A 697 33.53 -39.89 3.46
C LYS A 697 33.11 -41.35 3.22
N LEU A 698 32.29 -41.92 4.11
CA LEU A 698 31.72 -43.25 3.94
C LEU A 698 30.87 -43.35 2.66
N LEU A 699 29.93 -42.42 2.45
CA LEU A 699 29.09 -42.41 1.25
C LEU A 699 29.91 -42.24 -0.03
N MET A 700 30.93 -41.37 -0.01
CA MET A 700 31.83 -41.19 -1.16
C MET A 700 32.60 -42.48 -1.50
N LEU A 701 33.13 -43.18 -0.49
CA LEU A 701 33.83 -44.45 -0.69
C LEU A 701 32.92 -45.54 -1.28
N LEU A 702 31.69 -45.61 -0.78
CA LEU A 702 30.69 -46.56 -1.28
C LEU A 702 30.31 -46.25 -2.73
N GLU A 703 30.21 -44.97 -3.10
CA GLU A 703 29.90 -44.52 -4.46
C GLU A 703 31.05 -44.80 -5.44
N MET A 704 32.30 -44.52 -5.03
CA MET A 704 33.50 -44.86 -5.82
C MET A 704 33.62 -46.37 -6.08
N ALA A 705 33.16 -47.19 -5.13
CA ALA A 705 33.11 -48.64 -5.27
C ALA A 705 31.93 -49.14 -6.15
N ARG A 706 30.97 -48.26 -6.50
CA ARG A 706 29.81 -48.54 -7.38
C ARG A 706 30.10 -48.29 -8.86
N GLU A 707 30.70 -47.14 -9.22
CA GLU A 707 30.83 -46.64 -10.60
C GLU A 707 31.60 -47.53 -11.60
N SER A 708 32.16 -48.66 -11.17
CA SER A 708 32.95 -49.56 -12.02
C SER A 708 32.34 -50.95 -12.21
N ALA A 709 31.16 -51.20 -11.64
CA ALA A 709 30.35 -52.36 -12.01
C ALA A 709 29.83 -52.29 -13.46
N GLU A 710 29.81 -51.10 -14.06
CA GLU A 710 29.31 -50.82 -15.42
C GLU A 710 30.43 -50.62 -16.46
N THR A 711 31.53 -51.38 -16.38
CA THR A 711 32.45 -51.52 -17.53
C THR A 711 32.10 -52.82 -18.27
N PRO A 712 31.47 -52.78 -19.46
CA PRO A 712 31.12 -53.99 -20.21
C PRO A 712 32.40 -54.57 -20.85
N GLY A 713 32.94 -55.62 -20.25
CA GLY A 713 34.17 -56.24 -20.73
C GLY A 713 34.59 -57.49 -19.99
N ALA A 714 33.66 -58.38 -19.63
CA ALA A 714 33.96 -59.80 -19.40
C ALA A 714 32.65 -60.61 -19.40
N GLU A 715 32.60 -61.61 -20.28
CA GLU A 715 31.50 -62.51 -20.55
C GLU A 715 30.95 -63.20 -19.28
N SER A 716 29.63 -63.20 -19.10
CA SER A 716 28.87 -64.40 -18.72
C SER A 716 27.37 -64.18 -18.92
N ASN A 717 26.77 -65.10 -19.67
CA ASN A 717 25.34 -65.18 -19.96
C ASN A 717 24.50 -65.40 -18.69
N GLY A 718 23.40 -64.65 -18.58
CA GLY A 718 22.19 -65.09 -17.89
C GLY A 718 21.83 -64.34 -16.60
N ALA A 719 21.05 -63.27 -16.74
CA ALA A 719 19.91 -62.89 -15.88
C ALA A 719 19.54 -61.41 -16.13
N ALA A 720 18.75 -61.14 -17.17
CA ALA A 720 18.15 -59.84 -17.41
C ALA A 720 16.74 -59.81 -16.80
N VAL A 721 16.64 -59.64 -15.47
CA VAL A 721 15.42 -59.23 -14.77
C VAL A 721 15.86 -58.48 -13.50
N ASP A 722 15.88 -57.15 -13.53
CA ASP A 722 15.69 -56.23 -12.37
C ASP A 722 16.25 -54.80 -12.61
N GLU A 723 15.88 -54.14 -13.72
CA GLU A 723 16.24 -52.73 -13.99
C GLU A 723 15.24 -51.69 -13.41
N ALA A 724 14.31 -52.11 -12.54
CA ALA A 724 13.22 -51.21 -12.10
C ALA A 724 13.48 -50.44 -10.77
N ASN A 725 14.61 -50.67 -10.09
CA ASN A 725 14.97 -49.94 -8.87
C ASN A 725 16.46 -49.60 -8.92
N GLY A 726 16.80 -48.33 -9.14
CA GLY A 726 18.16 -47.80 -9.39
C GLY A 726 19.20 -47.95 -8.27
N GLY A 727 19.36 -49.14 -7.68
CA GLY A 727 20.42 -49.49 -6.76
C GLY A 727 21.53 -50.26 -7.46
N GLY A 728 22.62 -49.58 -7.81
CA GLY A 728 23.82 -50.22 -8.38
C GLY A 728 24.53 -51.14 -7.38
N MET A 729 25.25 -52.16 -7.89
CA MET A 729 26.03 -53.09 -7.07
C MET A 729 27.40 -52.52 -6.68
N VAL A 730 27.78 -52.69 -5.41
CA VAL A 730 29.10 -52.31 -4.87
C VAL A 730 30.10 -53.46 -5.09
N ASN A 731 31.28 -53.17 -5.65
CA ASN A 731 32.35 -54.17 -5.83
C ASN A 731 33.31 -54.19 -4.62
N LEU A 732 33.35 -55.33 -3.91
CA LEU A 732 34.15 -55.50 -2.70
C LEU A 732 35.66 -55.37 -2.94
N VAL A 733 36.17 -55.92 -4.06
CA VAL A 733 37.62 -55.92 -4.37
C VAL A 733 38.10 -54.47 -4.54
N ARG A 734 37.31 -53.67 -5.25
CA ARG A 734 37.62 -52.26 -5.46
C ARG A 734 37.40 -51.41 -4.22
N LEU A 735 36.46 -51.76 -3.35
CA LEU A 735 36.35 -51.12 -2.04
C LEU A 735 37.65 -51.28 -1.24
N PHE A 736 38.27 -52.46 -1.26
CA PHE A 736 39.57 -52.69 -0.61
C PHE A 736 40.72 -51.92 -1.29
N GLU A 737 40.75 -51.85 -2.62
CA GLU A 737 41.73 -51.04 -3.36
C GLU A 737 41.61 -49.55 -3.00
N VAL A 738 40.39 -49.00 -3.04
CA VAL A 738 40.10 -47.61 -2.69
C VAL A 738 40.43 -47.32 -1.22
N LEU A 739 40.20 -48.28 -0.32
CA LEU A 739 40.57 -48.15 1.10
C LEU A 739 42.09 -48.21 1.34
N ALA A 740 42.83 -48.91 0.48
CA ALA A 740 44.29 -48.95 0.50
C ALA A 740 44.88 -47.64 -0.03
N ASP A 741 44.31 -47.07 -1.10
CA ASP A 741 44.77 -45.80 -1.71
C ASP A 741 44.46 -44.57 -0.85
N ILE A 742 43.38 -44.61 -0.06
CA ILE A 742 42.95 -43.52 0.85
C ILE A 742 43.56 -43.70 2.26
N GLY A 743 44.58 -44.57 2.36
CA GLY A 743 45.45 -44.88 3.50
C GLY A 743 45.82 -43.70 4.38
#